data_AF-A0A959BFA0-F1
#
_entry.id   AF-A0A959BFA0-F1
#
_cell.length_a   1.000
_cell.length_b   1.000
_cell.length_c   1.000
_cell.angle_alpha   90.00
_cell.angle_beta   90.00
_cell.angle_gamma   90.00
#
_symmetry.space_group_name_H-M   'P 1'
#
loop_
_entity.id
_entity.type
_entity.pdbx_description
1 polymer ?
#
loop_
_entity_poly.entity_id
_entity_poly.type
_entity_poly.pdbx_seq_one_letter_code
_entity_poly.pdbx_strand_id
1 'polypeptide(L)'
;MRTYTNIQEEAISFLASSFTFPLRWKAILIIGGWLLFVAPDVMATTYYVDSQSGNDGYNGRAPIHQSGAIGPWRTLSKINFTTFSPGDSILLKRGGVWFDGPLEPVNGGIPGGTVTITEEILGQPFSFKLVNPNDNKCIYFGAYGEGPKPRIDCQGGRGIILWHNYIIVENLHIENGGNNVLWLAKPDGNYWNIISNVDVTRSASNAVRSSFGGGNIWLKGLYVYNYGTNGILLNGSENNRLQGVLVEDCWIENPETLELEDAITCHRDEFGNDLKGDIIIRNNTILRSGEDGIDITSGHNILLEGNDIRYSFSAGIYIVKDWVSTVEVRSNFLFSNSISQGAGDLTIEVPSVWAVNNVVAGTGHHCLHIGYTDNTKIWNNVIAPTNRTGNLIYLRDSIGQLEFKNNIFDFSQANQDISGDITPNITFDYNCYYGTSSSQDIHGNNSFQEERNSNALFEPNGFWADPQFINPAKTEAAHFELASSSPCIDVGISLPLPRDYRGVQRPQGLKYEMGIYEHGTVNCNPDIHSYPGSSCDDGDPTTINDVYDADCHCAGTPGPCYGVGDADGDGVCADVDCDDNDASIHYQPGDSCDDGNPNTANDIIQNNCNCAGDYSAPITICSRINSSSDDAEERASGTVNLTSSDLEMANDPSQGDQIVGLRFNGLNIPQGAT
;
A
#
# COMPACT_ATOMS: atom_id res chain seq x y z
N MET A 1 19.20 -27.99 -24.66
CA MET A 1 20.38 -27.37 -25.28
C MET A 1 19.94 -26.64 -26.56
N ARG A 2 19.54 -25.37 -26.43
CA ARG A 2 19.67 -24.28 -27.41
C ARG A 2 19.11 -23.03 -26.74
N THR A 3 20.00 -22.08 -26.54
CA THR A 3 19.86 -20.79 -25.87
C THR A 3 19.05 -19.81 -26.73
N TYR A 4 18.08 -19.12 -26.13
CA TYR A 4 17.46 -17.93 -26.70
C TYR A 4 18.13 -16.70 -26.08
N THR A 5 18.85 -15.96 -26.91
CA THR A 5 19.48 -14.67 -26.58
C THR A 5 18.54 -13.51 -26.92
N ASN A 6 18.46 -12.59 -25.95
CA ASN A 6 17.87 -11.26 -25.93
C ASN A 6 17.57 -10.57 -27.28
N ILE A 7 16.35 -10.05 -27.37
CA ILE A 7 15.94 -9.02 -28.34
C ILE A 7 15.79 -7.70 -27.56
N GLN A 8 16.85 -6.89 -27.54
CA GLN A 8 16.77 -5.44 -27.38
C GLN A 8 17.95 -4.86 -28.16
N GLU A 9 17.64 -4.21 -29.29
CA GLU A 9 18.43 -3.23 -30.07
C GLU A 9 18.10 -3.33 -31.57
N GLU A 10 16.87 -3.03 -31.98
CA GLU A 10 16.59 -2.67 -33.38
C GLU A 10 15.52 -1.57 -33.44
N ALA A 11 15.92 -0.35 -33.10
CA ALA A 11 15.17 0.85 -33.48
C ALA A 11 16.07 2.09 -33.47
N ILE A 12 17.14 2.12 -34.27
CA ILE A 12 17.72 3.34 -34.86
C ILE A 12 18.53 2.91 -36.09
N SER A 13 18.35 3.64 -37.20
CA SER A 13 19.07 3.53 -38.48
C SER A 13 18.51 2.53 -39.52
N PHE A 14 17.49 2.97 -40.28
CA PHE A 14 17.40 2.63 -41.70
C PHE A 14 16.75 3.75 -42.52
N LEU A 15 17.40 4.93 -42.51
CA LEU A 15 17.24 5.95 -43.56
C LEU A 15 18.62 6.45 -43.97
N ALA A 16 19.40 5.60 -44.62
CA ALA A 16 20.57 6.02 -45.40
C ALA A 16 21.03 4.90 -46.36
N SER A 17 20.29 4.67 -47.44
CA SER A 17 20.81 3.82 -48.53
C SER A 17 20.41 4.35 -49.90
N SER A 18 21.04 5.44 -50.34
CA SER A 18 21.36 5.63 -51.77
C SER A 18 22.35 6.79 -51.93
N PHE A 19 23.48 6.50 -52.59
CA PHE A 19 24.46 7.38 -53.25
C PHE A 19 25.90 7.16 -52.79
N THR A 20 26.64 6.47 -53.66
CA THR A 20 28.09 6.27 -53.66
C THR A 20 28.81 7.49 -54.26
N PHE A 21 29.79 8.08 -53.56
CA PHE A 21 30.83 8.92 -54.18
C PHE A 21 32.19 8.77 -53.46
N PRO A 22 33.32 8.97 -54.16
CA PRO A 22 34.62 8.39 -53.79
C PRO A 22 35.42 9.24 -52.79
N LEU A 23 36.33 8.56 -52.09
CA LEU A 23 37.31 9.15 -51.18
C LEU A 23 38.17 10.20 -51.90
N ARG A 24 37.92 11.49 -51.61
CA ARG A 24 38.93 12.55 -51.44
C ARG A 24 38.18 13.88 -51.33
N TRP A 25 37.83 14.26 -50.09
CA TRP A 25 37.75 15.63 -49.56
C TRP A 25 37.31 15.53 -48.08
N LYS A 26 38.28 15.23 -47.21
CA LYS A 26 38.18 15.50 -45.77
C LYS A 26 38.79 16.87 -45.52
N ALA A 27 37.97 17.91 -45.43
CA ALA A 27 38.24 19.14 -44.67
C ALA A 27 37.02 20.07 -44.82
N ILE A 28 36.60 20.67 -43.71
CA ILE A 28 35.50 21.66 -43.57
C ILE A 28 34.12 21.01 -43.33
N LEU A 29 33.85 20.71 -42.04
CA LEU A 29 32.60 20.94 -41.29
C LEU A 29 32.69 20.20 -39.94
N ILE A 30 33.48 20.75 -39.01
CA ILE A 30 33.44 20.38 -37.58
C ILE A 30 33.27 21.69 -36.79
N ILE A 31 32.15 22.38 -37.01
CA ILE A 31 31.58 23.36 -36.06
C ILE A 31 30.07 23.34 -36.33
N GLY A 32 29.29 22.74 -35.43
CA GLY A 32 27.82 22.69 -35.53
C GLY A 32 27.29 21.26 -35.49
N GLY A 33 27.25 20.67 -34.30
CA GLY A 33 26.71 19.31 -34.13
C GLY A 33 27.04 18.66 -32.79
N TRP A 34 27.16 19.45 -31.73
CA TRP A 34 27.09 18.98 -30.34
C TRP A 34 26.16 19.93 -29.59
N LEU A 35 24.90 19.99 -30.04
CA LEU A 35 23.82 20.27 -29.12
C LEU A 35 23.64 18.95 -28.35
N LEU A 36 24.20 18.89 -27.15
CA LEU A 36 23.68 17.97 -26.14
C LEU A 36 22.18 18.23 -26.07
N PHE A 37 21.37 17.28 -26.50
CA PHE A 37 20.03 17.13 -25.96
C PHE A 37 20.24 16.72 -24.50
N VAL A 38 20.48 17.69 -23.63
CA VAL A 38 20.05 17.56 -22.24
C VAL A 38 18.54 17.51 -22.36
N ALA A 39 17.95 16.32 -22.22
CA ALA A 39 16.53 16.25 -21.95
C ALA A 39 16.32 17.11 -20.69
N PRO A 40 15.49 18.15 -20.72
CA PRO A 40 15.23 18.91 -19.52
C PRO A 40 14.73 17.92 -18.47
N ASP A 41 15.34 17.94 -17.28
CA ASP A 41 14.73 17.32 -16.12
C ASP A 41 13.34 17.93 -16.01
N VAL A 42 12.32 17.11 -16.27
CA VAL A 42 10.93 17.56 -16.14
C VAL A 42 10.68 17.61 -14.65
N MET A 43 10.72 18.82 -14.08
CA MET A 43 10.37 19.06 -12.69
C MET A 43 8.92 18.60 -12.48
N ALA A 44 8.72 17.67 -11.54
CA ALA A 44 7.41 17.23 -11.07
C ALA A 44 6.54 18.44 -10.72
N THR A 45 5.32 18.51 -11.24
CA THR A 45 4.39 19.60 -10.95
C THR A 45 3.30 19.14 -9.99
N THR A 46 3.05 19.93 -8.94
CA THR A 46 1.92 19.74 -8.04
C THR A 46 0.70 20.55 -8.51
N TYR A 47 -0.43 19.85 -8.63
CA TYR A 47 -1.74 20.40 -8.97
C TYR A 47 -2.70 20.26 -7.79
N TYR A 48 -3.52 21.27 -7.56
CA TYR A 48 -4.48 21.37 -6.47
C TYR A 48 -5.90 21.41 -6.99
N VAL A 49 -6.80 20.67 -6.32
CA VAL A 49 -8.21 20.57 -6.69
C VAL A 49 -9.09 20.85 -5.47
N ASP A 50 -9.98 21.83 -5.57
CA ASP A 50 -10.93 22.23 -4.51
C ASP A 50 -12.35 22.27 -5.07
N SER A 51 -13.23 21.38 -4.61
CA SER A 51 -14.60 21.28 -5.12
C SER A 51 -15.49 22.49 -4.79
N GLN A 52 -15.10 23.30 -3.79
CA GLN A 52 -15.84 24.45 -3.30
C GLN A 52 -15.33 25.75 -3.91
N SER A 53 -14.02 26.03 -3.79
CA SER A 53 -13.42 27.30 -4.20
C SER A 53 -12.67 27.27 -5.54
N GLY A 54 -12.47 26.08 -6.11
CA GLY A 54 -11.73 25.89 -7.35
C GLY A 54 -12.47 26.38 -8.61
N ASN A 55 -11.71 26.54 -9.68
CA ASN A 55 -12.21 26.87 -11.02
C ASN A 55 -11.33 26.19 -12.09
N ASP A 56 -11.93 25.46 -13.02
CA ASP A 56 -11.19 24.73 -14.07
C ASP A 56 -10.53 25.62 -15.14
N GLY A 57 -10.84 26.93 -15.10
CA GLY A 57 -10.10 27.97 -15.81
C GLY A 57 -8.79 28.39 -15.14
N TYR A 58 -8.53 27.94 -13.90
CA TYR A 58 -7.25 28.17 -13.24
C TYR A 58 -6.18 27.18 -13.72
N ASN A 59 -4.92 27.52 -13.47
CA ASN A 59 -3.76 26.71 -13.84
C ASN A 59 -3.58 25.48 -12.95
N GLY A 60 -4.28 25.39 -11.81
CA GLY A 60 -4.20 24.27 -10.86
C GLY A 60 -2.96 24.31 -9.97
N ARG A 61 -2.07 25.30 -10.10
CA ARG A 61 -0.75 25.30 -9.45
C ARG A 61 -0.71 26.04 -8.10
N ALA A 62 -1.86 26.40 -7.56
CA ALA A 62 -1.96 27.03 -6.26
C ALA A 62 -3.12 26.44 -5.45
N PRO A 63 -2.96 26.18 -4.14
CA PRO A 63 -3.99 25.57 -3.28
C PRO A 63 -5.17 26.50 -2.97
N ILE A 64 -5.02 27.80 -3.24
CA ILE A 64 -6.05 28.84 -3.09
C ILE A 64 -6.03 29.77 -4.30
N HIS A 65 -7.17 30.39 -4.62
CA HIS A 65 -7.21 31.41 -5.66
C HIS A 65 -6.35 32.62 -5.25
N GLN A 66 -5.50 33.06 -6.17
CA GLN A 66 -4.65 34.23 -5.99
C GLN A 66 -5.15 35.35 -6.90
N SER A 67 -4.48 35.58 -8.03
CA SER A 67 -4.83 36.60 -9.02
C SER A 67 -4.92 35.98 -10.41
N GLY A 68 -5.77 36.57 -11.26
CA GLY A 68 -5.99 36.07 -12.62
C GLY A 68 -6.43 34.60 -12.64
N ALA A 69 -5.74 33.80 -13.44
CA ALA A 69 -6.00 32.37 -13.62
C ALA A 69 -5.15 31.45 -12.71
N ILE A 70 -4.69 31.96 -11.56
CA ILE A 70 -3.86 31.20 -10.60
C ILE A 70 -4.73 30.74 -9.43
N GLY A 71 -4.86 29.43 -9.26
CA GLY A 71 -5.71 28.82 -8.23
C GLY A 71 -5.96 27.33 -8.49
N PRO A 72 -6.73 26.67 -7.61
CA PRO A 72 -6.99 25.24 -7.72
C PRO A 72 -8.04 24.94 -8.80
N TRP A 73 -7.91 23.78 -9.46
CA TRP A 73 -9.00 23.25 -10.28
C TRP A 73 -10.22 22.91 -9.42
N ARG A 74 -11.36 22.68 -10.05
CA ARG A 74 -12.61 22.36 -9.36
C ARG A 74 -13.02 20.91 -9.51
N THR A 75 -12.93 20.37 -10.72
CA THR A 75 -13.61 19.13 -11.09
C THR A 75 -12.67 17.95 -11.28
N LEU A 76 -13.17 16.72 -11.09
CA LEU A 76 -12.46 15.51 -11.49
C LEU A 76 -12.35 15.45 -13.02
N SER A 77 -13.37 15.96 -13.72
CA SER A 77 -13.34 16.10 -15.18
C SER A 77 -12.09 16.85 -15.67
N LYS A 78 -11.65 17.91 -14.98
CA LYS A 78 -10.42 18.62 -15.33
C LYS A 78 -9.18 17.73 -15.23
N ILE A 79 -9.12 16.88 -14.21
CA ILE A 79 -8.06 15.87 -14.03
C ILE A 79 -8.10 14.86 -15.19
N ASN A 80 -9.29 14.31 -15.46
CA ASN A 80 -9.53 13.28 -16.48
C ASN A 80 -9.30 13.76 -17.93
N PHE A 81 -9.09 15.05 -18.17
CA PHE A 81 -8.76 15.59 -19.50
C PHE A 81 -7.39 16.28 -19.55
N THR A 82 -6.56 16.12 -18.50
CA THR A 82 -5.22 16.69 -18.44
C THR A 82 -4.18 15.57 -18.54
N THR A 83 -3.22 15.72 -19.46
CA THR A 83 -2.05 14.85 -19.53
C THR A 83 -0.99 15.34 -18.55
N PHE A 84 -0.53 14.46 -17.67
CA PHE A 84 0.47 14.73 -16.65
C PHE A 84 1.86 14.24 -17.08
N SER A 85 2.90 14.81 -16.50
CA SER A 85 4.27 14.29 -16.60
C SER A 85 4.53 13.26 -15.50
N PRO A 86 5.41 12.27 -15.73
CA PRO A 86 5.90 11.42 -14.64
C PRO A 86 6.44 12.25 -13.48
N GLY A 87 6.09 11.89 -12.24
CA GLY A 87 6.43 12.63 -11.02
C GLY A 87 5.37 13.66 -10.60
N ASP A 88 4.41 14.02 -11.48
CA ASP A 88 3.37 14.99 -11.11
C ASP A 88 2.50 14.51 -9.95
N SER A 89 2.13 15.45 -9.08
CA SER A 89 1.24 15.25 -7.94
C SER A 89 -0.08 15.96 -8.14
N ILE A 90 -1.20 15.29 -7.85
CA ILE A 90 -2.55 15.82 -7.97
C ILE A 90 -3.23 15.67 -6.61
N LEU A 91 -3.43 16.79 -5.92
CA LEU A 91 -3.90 16.82 -4.55
C LEU A 91 -5.33 17.35 -4.48
N LEU A 92 -6.24 16.54 -3.93
CA LEU A 92 -7.62 16.92 -3.66
C LEU A 92 -7.74 17.52 -2.26
N LYS A 93 -8.50 18.60 -2.12
CA LYS A 93 -8.64 19.27 -0.83
C LYS A 93 -9.41 18.42 0.17
N ARG A 94 -8.86 18.24 1.37
CA ARG A 94 -9.56 17.61 2.50
C ARG A 94 -10.86 18.34 2.82
N GLY A 95 -11.89 17.56 3.19
CA GLY A 95 -13.27 18.04 3.33
C GLY A 95 -14.01 18.33 2.01
N GLY A 96 -13.34 18.23 0.85
CA GLY A 96 -13.97 18.31 -0.45
C GLY A 96 -14.83 17.09 -0.78
N VAL A 97 -15.89 17.31 -1.57
CA VAL A 97 -16.75 16.25 -2.10
C VAL A 97 -16.94 16.45 -3.60
N TRP A 98 -16.75 15.39 -4.38
CA TRP A 98 -16.91 15.37 -5.84
C TRP A 98 -18.01 14.39 -6.24
N PHE A 99 -18.76 14.77 -7.29
CA PHE A 99 -19.92 14.04 -7.82
C PHE A 99 -19.88 13.92 -9.35
N ASP A 100 -18.86 14.48 -10.01
CA ASP A 100 -18.82 14.69 -11.45
C ASP A 100 -18.25 13.49 -12.24
N GLY A 101 -18.29 12.30 -11.65
CA GLY A 101 -17.84 11.05 -12.26
C GLY A 101 -16.64 10.42 -11.55
N PRO A 102 -16.06 9.34 -12.12
CA PRO A 102 -14.89 8.71 -11.56
C PRO A 102 -13.65 9.59 -11.73
N LEU A 103 -12.65 9.42 -10.86
CA LEU A 103 -11.28 9.80 -11.15
C LEU A 103 -10.68 8.75 -12.11
N GLU A 104 -10.36 9.19 -13.32
CA GLU A 104 -9.94 8.36 -14.44
C GLU A 104 -8.79 9.07 -15.18
N PRO A 105 -7.54 8.95 -14.67
CA PRO A 105 -6.38 9.59 -15.29
C PRO A 105 -6.13 9.08 -16.71
N VAL A 106 -5.81 9.98 -17.64
CA VAL A 106 -5.57 9.66 -19.06
C VAL A 106 -4.18 9.11 -19.37
N ASN A 107 -3.26 9.18 -18.40
CA ASN A 107 -1.94 8.61 -18.50
C ASN A 107 -1.41 8.19 -17.13
N GLY A 108 -0.35 7.39 -17.17
CA GLY A 108 0.39 6.94 -15.99
C GLY A 108 1.81 7.48 -15.98
N GLY A 109 2.56 7.18 -14.92
CA GLY A 109 3.98 7.45 -14.83
C GLY A 109 4.83 6.52 -15.70
N ILE A 110 6.14 6.48 -15.42
CA ILE A 110 7.09 5.58 -16.09
C ILE A 110 7.89 4.77 -15.07
N PRO A 111 8.46 3.61 -15.46
CA PRO A 111 9.25 2.81 -14.53
C PRO A 111 10.42 3.61 -13.94
N GLY A 112 10.49 3.68 -12.61
CA GLY A 112 11.58 4.29 -11.85
C GLY A 112 12.78 3.37 -11.57
N GLY A 113 12.61 2.06 -11.75
CA GLY A 113 13.64 1.03 -11.55
C GLY A 113 13.07 -0.39 -11.71
N THR A 114 13.92 -1.42 -11.60
CA THR A 114 13.51 -2.83 -11.57
C THR A 114 13.13 -3.25 -10.15
N VAL A 115 11.92 -3.77 -9.98
CA VAL A 115 11.48 -4.41 -8.72
C VAL A 115 12.08 -5.81 -8.65
N THR A 116 12.88 -6.08 -7.61
CA THR A 116 13.32 -7.44 -7.27
C THR A 116 12.71 -7.81 -5.94
N ILE A 117 12.11 -8.98 -5.90
CA ILE A 117 11.36 -9.57 -4.80
C ILE A 117 12.37 -10.43 -3.99
N THR A 118 12.90 -9.93 -2.87
CA THR A 118 13.80 -10.68 -1.96
C THR A 118 13.79 -10.13 -0.52
N GLU A 119 13.13 -10.83 0.40
CA GLU A 119 13.62 -10.94 1.78
C GLU A 119 14.06 -12.37 2.05
N GLU A 120 15.21 -12.49 2.68
CA GLU A 120 15.88 -13.72 3.02
C GLU A 120 15.56 -14.03 4.49
N ILE A 121 14.56 -14.89 4.74
CA ILE A 121 14.60 -15.73 5.93
C ILE A 121 15.05 -17.10 5.46
N LEU A 122 16.34 -17.39 5.69
CA LEU A 122 16.98 -18.69 5.47
C LEU A 122 16.04 -19.83 5.89
N GLY A 123 15.48 -20.55 4.91
CA GLY A 123 14.69 -21.77 5.11
C GLY A 123 13.21 -21.75 4.71
N GLN A 124 12.64 -20.62 4.27
CA GLN A 124 11.24 -20.55 3.79
C GLN A 124 11.14 -20.42 2.25
N PRO A 125 10.08 -20.97 1.59
CA PRO A 125 9.94 -21.00 0.13
C PRO A 125 9.64 -19.65 -0.56
N PHE A 126 9.45 -18.56 0.18
CA PHE A 126 8.96 -17.30 -0.35
C PHE A 126 9.84 -16.12 0.08
N SER A 127 10.36 -15.37 -0.90
CA SER A 127 11.17 -14.17 -0.69
C SER A 127 10.57 -13.02 -1.49
N PHE A 128 10.14 -11.92 -0.86
CA PHE A 128 9.61 -10.73 -1.54
C PHE A 128 10.18 -9.43 -0.97
N LYS A 129 10.53 -8.47 -1.84
CA LYS A 129 11.03 -7.13 -1.51
C LYS A 129 10.22 -6.12 -2.28
N LEU A 130 9.66 -5.19 -1.53
CA LEU A 130 8.97 -4.02 -2.02
C LEU A 130 10.06 -2.98 -2.30
N VAL A 131 10.30 -2.68 -3.58
CA VAL A 131 11.12 -1.52 -3.95
C VAL A 131 10.14 -0.34 -4.09
N ASN A 132 10.26 0.64 -3.19
CA ASN A 132 9.67 1.97 -3.40
C ASN A 132 10.17 2.46 -4.78
N PRO A 133 9.29 2.70 -5.75
CA PRO A 133 9.63 2.85 -7.16
C PRO A 133 10.43 4.11 -7.51
N ASN A 134 11.16 4.80 -6.62
CA ASN A 134 11.48 6.21 -6.84
C ASN A 134 10.20 6.97 -7.22
N ASP A 135 9.38 7.27 -6.21
CA ASP A 135 8.25 8.21 -6.21
C ASP A 135 8.27 9.28 -7.32
N ASN A 136 9.43 9.87 -7.61
CA ASN A 136 9.70 10.89 -8.62
C ASN A 136 9.33 10.53 -10.07
N LYS A 137 8.88 9.31 -10.37
CA LYS A 137 8.37 8.93 -11.71
C LYS A 137 6.95 8.39 -11.74
N CYS A 138 6.32 8.20 -10.59
CA CYS A 138 4.90 7.86 -10.52
C CYS A 138 4.06 9.13 -10.64
N ILE A 139 2.81 8.99 -11.11
CA ILE A 139 1.82 10.06 -10.94
C ILE A 139 1.13 9.80 -9.62
N TYR A 140 1.16 10.80 -8.74
CA TYR A 140 0.61 10.71 -7.39
C TYR A 140 -0.76 11.40 -7.31
N PHE A 141 -1.76 10.70 -6.78
CA PHE A 141 -3.06 11.25 -6.42
C PHE A 141 -3.22 11.18 -4.91
N GLY A 142 -3.41 12.34 -4.28
CA GLY A 142 -3.43 12.43 -2.83
C GLY A 142 -4.37 13.51 -2.31
N ALA A 143 -4.13 13.91 -1.07
CA ALA A 143 -4.91 14.91 -0.37
C ALA A 143 -4.05 16.07 0.10
N TYR A 144 -4.62 17.28 0.23
CA TYR A 144 -3.96 18.43 0.87
C TYR A 144 -4.91 19.18 1.81
N GLY A 145 -4.34 19.99 2.70
CA GLY A 145 -5.06 20.80 3.68
C GLY A 145 -5.45 20.02 4.93
N GLU A 146 -6.45 20.50 5.65
CA GLU A 146 -6.88 19.95 6.93
C GLU A 146 -8.27 19.28 6.85
N GLY A 147 -8.52 18.31 7.74
CA GLY A 147 -9.83 17.67 7.90
C GLY A 147 -9.96 16.28 7.27
N PRO A 148 -11.19 15.79 7.06
CA PRO A 148 -11.43 14.42 6.59
C PRO A 148 -10.91 14.20 5.17
N LYS A 149 -10.66 12.94 4.81
CA LYS A 149 -10.20 12.56 3.47
C LYS A 149 -11.09 13.17 2.38
N PRO A 150 -10.54 13.63 1.23
CA PRO A 150 -11.33 14.09 0.11
C PRO A 150 -12.24 12.98 -0.38
N ARG A 151 -13.51 13.29 -0.65
CA ARG A 151 -14.54 12.28 -0.91
C ARG A 151 -15.02 12.27 -2.37
N ILE A 152 -14.94 11.11 -3.01
CA ILE A 152 -15.55 10.84 -4.31
C ILE A 152 -16.85 10.08 -4.06
N ASP A 153 -17.98 10.77 -4.18
CA ASP A 153 -19.31 10.13 -4.11
C ASP A 153 -19.70 9.67 -5.51
N CYS A 154 -19.73 8.35 -5.69
CA CYS A 154 -19.90 7.73 -6.99
C CYS A 154 -21.34 7.85 -7.52
N GLN A 155 -22.32 8.14 -6.66
CA GLN A 155 -23.75 8.18 -7.01
C GLN A 155 -24.25 6.94 -7.78
N GLY A 156 -23.77 5.76 -7.40
CA GLY A 156 -24.05 4.48 -8.08
C GLY A 156 -23.15 4.18 -9.28
N GLY A 157 -22.21 5.06 -9.61
CA GLY A 157 -21.16 4.86 -10.62
C GLY A 157 -19.92 4.16 -10.08
N ARG A 158 -18.77 4.41 -10.73
CA ARG A 158 -17.44 4.04 -10.23
C ARG A 158 -16.78 5.25 -9.60
N GLY A 159 -15.85 5.03 -8.67
CA GLY A 159 -15.11 6.10 -8.01
C GLY A 159 -13.75 6.34 -8.63
N ILE A 160 -12.95 5.28 -8.81
CA ILE A 160 -11.64 5.37 -9.45
C ILE A 160 -11.51 4.29 -10.51
N ILE A 161 -11.00 4.66 -11.68
CA ILE A 161 -10.68 3.71 -12.75
C ILE A 161 -9.25 3.96 -13.21
N LEU A 162 -8.39 2.94 -13.06
CA LEU A 162 -6.99 3.01 -13.48
C LEU A 162 -6.76 2.14 -14.71
N TRP A 163 -6.69 2.79 -15.87
CA TRP A 163 -6.30 2.19 -17.16
C TRP A 163 -4.80 2.25 -17.42
N HIS A 164 -4.01 2.80 -16.49
CA HIS A 164 -2.59 3.08 -16.66
C HIS A 164 -1.78 2.60 -15.45
N ASN A 165 -0.47 2.71 -15.55
CA ASN A 165 0.51 2.14 -14.62
C ASN A 165 1.37 3.25 -14.00
N TYR A 166 2.11 2.92 -12.96
CA TYR A 166 2.94 3.85 -12.20
C TYR A 166 2.09 4.98 -11.62
N ILE A 167 0.96 4.59 -11.03
CA ILE A 167 0.03 5.49 -10.36
C ILE A 167 -0.01 5.10 -8.88
N ILE A 168 0.12 6.12 -8.03
CA ILE A 168 -0.05 6.01 -6.59
C ILE A 168 -1.33 6.77 -6.24
N VAL A 169 -2.22 6.14 -5.48
CA VAL A 169 -3.44 6.78 -4.96
C VAL A 169 -3.47 6.63 -3.45
N GLU A 170 -3.49 7.74 -2.73
CA GLU A 170 -3.46 7.72 -1.27
C GLU A 170 -4.44 8.69 -0.63
N ASN A 171 -4.83 8.37 0.62
CA ASN A 171 -5.54 9.30 1.50
C ASN A 171 -6.89 9.81 0.96
N LEU A 172 -7.58 9.02 0.13
CA LEU A 172 -8.90 9.35 -0.43
C LEU A 172 -10.03 8.52 0.20
N HIS A 173 -11.25 9.01 0.09
CA HIS A 173 -12.48 8.27 0.45
C HIS A 173 -13.39 8.16 -0.77
N ILE A 174 -13.77 6.94 -1.10
CA ILE A 174 -14.71 6.61 -2.18
C ILE A 174 -15.98 6.00 -1.56
N GLU A 175 -17.14 6.49 -1.97
CA GLU A 175 -18.41 6.00 -1.43
C GLU A 175 -19.55 5.89 -2.44
N ASN A 176 -20.59 5.12 -2.07
CA ASN A 176 -21.84 4.95 -2.84
C ASN A 176 -21.61 4.41 -4.26
N GLY A 177 -20.62 3.53 -4.44
CA GLY A 177 -20.29 2.98 -5.74
C GLY A 177 -21.21 1.83 -6.15
N GLY A 178 -21.50 1.72 -7.45
CA GLY A 178 -22.40 0.70 -7.98
C GLY A 178 -21.72 -0.58 -8.49
N ASN A 179 -20.55 -0.48 -9.13
CA ASN A 179 -19.91 -1.63 -9.79
C ASN A 179 -18.40 -1.48 -9.93
N ASN A 180 -17.60 -2.27 -9.21
CA ASN A 180 -16.13 -2.19 -9.17
C ASN A 180 -15.71 -0.76 -8.83
N VAL A 181 -15.89 -0.38 -7.57
CA VAL A 181 -15.84 1.01 -7.11
C VAL A 181 -14.45 1.62 -7.30
N LEU A 182 -13.42 0.88 -6.92
CA LEU A 182 -12.04 1.09 -7.33
C LEU A 182 -11.64 -0.02 -8.31
N TRP A 183 -11.46 0.34 -9.58
CA TRP A 183 -11.23 -0.63 -10.65
C TRP A 183 -9.86 -0.46 -11.30
N LEU A 184 -9.03 -1.49 -11.18
CA LEU A 184 -7.71 -1.59 -11.78
C LEU A 184 -7.82 -2.39 -13.09
N ALA A 185 -7.77 -1.70 -14.23
CA ALA A 185 -8.26 -2.22 -15.51
C ALA A 185 -7.36 -1.90 -16.73
N LYS A 186 -6.04 -2.10 -16.65
CA LYS A 186 -5.11 -2.17 -17.78
C LYS A 186 -5.28 -3.45 -18.64
N PRO A 187 -5.75 -3.35 -19.89
CA PRO A 187 -5.84 -4.49 -20.81
C PRO A 187 -4.48 -4.95 -21.37
N ASP A 188 -3.48 -4.07 -21.46
CA ASP A 188 -2.17 -4.39 -22.08
C ASP A 188 -0.99 -4.23 -21.10
N GLY A 189 -0.44 -5.32 -20.58
CA GLY A 189 0.86 -5.34 -19.88
C GLY A 189 0.82 -5.27 -18.35
N ASN A 190 1.99 -5.14 -17.73
CA ASN A 190 2.18 -5.16 -16.26
C ASN A 190 1.53 -3.94 -15.59
N TYR A 191 1.02 -4.12 -14.36
CA TYR A 191 0.41 -3.05 -13.55
C TYR A 191 1.37 -2.65 -12.46
N TRP A 192 1.79 -1.40 -12.39
CA TRP A 192 2.54 -0.99 -11.21
C TRP A 192 1.76 0.11 -10.51
N ASN A 193 0.79 -0.27 -9.67
CA ASN A 193 -0.08 0.70 -9.00
C ASN A 193 -0.10 0.42 -7.50
N ILE A 194 0.00 1.47 -6.72
CA ILE A 194 -0.13 1.43 -5.27
C ILE A 194 -1.39 2.18 -4.88
N ILE A 195 -2.26 1.51 -4.14
CA ILE A 195 -3.41 2.13 -3.49
C ILE A 195 -3.17 2.00 -1.99
N SER A 196 -3.00 3.13 -1.30
CA SER A 196 -2.68 3.11 0.13
C SER A 196 -3.59 4.03 0.94
N ASN A 197 -4.01 3.59 2.12
CA ASN A 197 -4.85 4.40 3.01
C ASN A 197 -6.09 5.01 2.31
N VAL A 198 -6.76 4.23 1.46
CA VAL A 198 -7.99 4.63 0.78
C VAL A 198 -9.19 3.95 1.42
N ASP A 199 -10.22 4.73 1.72
CA ASP A 199 -11.49 4.20 2.25
C ASP A 199 -12.42 3.90 1.07
N VAL A 200 -12.96 2.69 0.99
CA VAL A 200 -13.96 2.30 -0.01
C VAL A 200 -15.20 1.79 0.71
N THR A 201 -16.26 2.60 0.70
CA THR A 201 -17.44 2.34 1.53
C THR A 201 -18.73 2.27 0.73
N ARG A 202 -19.71 1.45 1.16
CA ARG A 202 -21.04 1.38 0.55
C ARG A 202 -20.98 1.06 -0.95
N SER A 203 -20.37 -0.07 -1.27
CA SER A 203 -20.24 -0.57 -2.64
C SER A 203 -21.37 -1.56 -2.94
N ALA A 204 -22.17 -1.34 -3.99
CA ALA A 204 -23.24 -2.27 -4.37
C ALA A 204 -22.73 -3.56 -5.06
N SER A 205 -21.43 -3.63 -5.34
CA SER A 205 -20.72 -4.80 -5.89
C SER A 205 -19.28 -4.76 -5.35
N ASN A 206 -18.28 -5.19 -6.12
CA ASN A 206 -16.89 -5.27 -5.65
C ASN A 206 -16.40 -3.88 -5.24
N ALA A 207 -15.85 -3.75 -4.04
CA ALA A 207 -15.26 -2.50 -3.60
C ALA A 207 -13.95 -2.23 -4.34
N VAL A 208 -13.04 -3.21 -4.36
CA VAL A 208 -11.81 -3.16 -5.17
C VAL A 208 -11.81 -4.33 -6.14
N ARG A 209 -11.44 -4.09 -7.40
CA ARG A 209 -11.25 -5.16 -8.38
C ARG A 209 -10.05 -4.92 -9.28
N SER A 210 -9.23 -5.95 -9.47
CA SER A 210 -8.33 -6.04 -10.62
C SER A 210 -8.99 -6.84 -11.75
N SER A 211 -8.83 -6.39 -12.99
CA SER A 211 -9.33 -7.10 -14.18
C SER A 211 -8.28 -7.14 -15.26
N PHE A 212 -8.47 -8.00 -16.26
CA PHE A 212 -7.63 -8.08 -17.46
C PHE A 212 -6.15 -8.41 -17.25
N GLY A 213 -5.61 -8.49 -16.03
CA GLY A 213 -4.29 -9.06 -15.84
C GLY A 213 -3.19 -8.35 -15.07
N GLY A 214 -1.97 -8.56 -15.59
CA GLY A 214 -0.73 -7.81 -15.40
C GLY A 214 0.05 -8.16 -14.16
N GLY A 215 0.50 -7.18 -13.39
CA GLY A 215 1.16 -7.49 -12.14
C GLY A 215 2.04 -6.42 -11.55
N ASN A 216 2.17 -6.43 -10.22
CA ASN A 216 2.57 -5.38 -9.28
C ASN A 216 1.43 -4.46 -8.80
N ILE A 217 0.38 -5.06 -8.21
CA ILE A 217 -0.69 -4.31 -7.53
C ILE A 217 -0.47 -4.38 -6.03
N TRP A 218 -0.30 -3.23 -5.38
CA TRP A 218 -0.21 -3.16 -3.92
C TRP A 218 -1.41 -2.41 -3.36
N LEU A 219 -2.14 -3.08 -2.48
CA LEU A 219 -3.27 -2.56 -1.73
C LEU A 219 -2.86 -2.54 -0.26
N LYS A 220 -2.68 -1.35 0.32
CA LYS A 220 -2.09 -1.18 1.65
C LYS A 220 -3.00 -0.34 2.54
N GLY A 221 -3.30 -0.79 3.76
CA GLY A 221 -4.04 0.06 4.71
C GLY A 221 -5.43 0.48 4.22
N LEU A 222 -6.07 -0.30 3.34
CA LEU A 222 -7.39 0.04 2.82
C LEU A 222 -8.45 -0.17 3.90
N TYR A 223 -9.44 0.71 3.96
CA TYR A 223 -10.64 0.52 4.77
C TYR A 223 -11.82 0.21 3.85
N VAL A 224 -12.15 -1.06 3.69
CA VAL A 224 -13.25 -1.55 2.86
C VAL A 224 -14.44 -1.90 3.73
N TYR A 225 -15.54 -1.16 3.59
CA TYR A 225 -16.69 -1.28 4.51
C TYR A 225 -18.03 -1.30 3.78
N ASN A 226 -18.86 -2.30 4.06
CA ASN A 226 -20.19 -2.48 3.46
C ASN A 226 -20.10 -2.58 1.92
N TYR A 227 -19.77 -3.77 1.43
CA TYR A 227 -19.64 -4.10 0.01
C TYR A 227 -20.66 -5.18 -0.37
N GLY A 228 -21.04 -5.22 -1.65
CA GLY A 228 -22.17 -6.04 -2.11
C GLY A 228 -21.79 -7.32 -2.86
N THR A 229 -20.52 -7.53 -3.22
CA THR A 229 -20.05 -8.83 -3.75
C THR A 229 -18.75 -9.25 -3.08
N ASN A 230 -17.61 -8.68 -3.47
CA ASN A 230 -16.33 -8.95 -2.81
C ASN A 230 -15.75 -7.66 -2.25
N GLY A 231 -15.05 -7.75 -1.13
CA GLY A 231 -14.26 -6.61 -0.63
C GLY A 231 -13.16 -6.29 -1.64
N ILE A 232 -12.31 -7.26 -1.92
CA ILE A 232 -11.21 -7.17 -2.88
C ILE A 232 -11.25 -8.40 -3.79
N LEU A 233 -11.47 -8.18 -5.09
CA LEU A 233 -11.45 -9.23 -6.10
C LEU A 233 -10.22 -9.10 -7.02
N LEU A 234 -9.37 -10.12 -7.00
CA LEU A 234 -8.15 -10.21 -7.78
C LEU A 234 -8.35 -11.21 -8.92
N ASN A 235 -8.43 -10.70 -10.15
CA ASN A 235 -8.50 -11.50 -11.38
C ASN A 235 -7.43 -11.07 -12.40
N GLY A 236 -7.08 -11.99 -13.30
CA GLY A 236 -6.15 -11.77 -14.41
C GLY A 236 -6.82 -11.79 -15.81
N SER A 237 -6.04 -12.11 -16.85
CA SER A 237 -6.55 -12.59 -18.14
C SER A 237 -5.60 -13.59 -18.81
N GLU A 238 -6.02 -14.25 -19.89
CA GLU A 238 -5.20 -15.20 -20.67
C GLU A 238 -3.88 -14.58 -21.13
N ASN A 239 -3.96 -13.39 -21.74
CA ASN A 239 -2.83 -12.72 -22.37
C ASN A 239 -1.94 -11.97 -21.37
N ASN A 240 -2.40 -11.85 -20.12
CA ASN A 240 -1.78 -11.01 -19.12
C ASN A 240 -2.07 -11.59 -17.72
N ARG A 241 -1.63 -12.79 -17.38
CA ARG A 241 -1.99 -13.39 -16.08
C ARG A 241 -1.42 -12.56 -14.91
N LEU A 242 -2.27 -12.18 -13.95
CA LEU A 242 -1.91 -11.32 -12.82
C LEU A 242 -0.81 -11.94 -11.95
N GLN A 243 0.25 -11.19 -11.65
CA GLN A 243 1.34 -11.58 -10.74
C GLN A 243 1.78 -10.47 -9.78
N GLY A 244 2.51 -10.79 -8.71
CA GLY A 244 3.13 -9.77 -7.86
C GLY A 244 2.08 -8.90 -7.16
N VAL A 245 1.19 -9.53 -6.42
CA VAL A 245 0.12 -8.84 -5.69
C VAL A 245 0.47 -8.77 -4.22
N LEU A 246 0.27 -7.61 -3.61
CA LEU A 246 0.33 -7.42 -2.17
C LEU A 246 -1.01 -6.85 -1.70
N VAL A 247 -1.63 -7.52 -0.74
CA VAL A 247 -2.75 -7.00 0.05
C VAL A 247 -2.31 -7.01 1.51
N GLU A 248 -2.07 -5.84 2.06
CA GLU A 248 -1.43 -5.68 3.37
C GLU A 248 -2.14 -4.66 4.25
N ASP A 249 -2.21 -4.95 5.55
CA ASP A 249 -2.73 -4.05 6.59
C ASP A 249 -4.14 -3.50 6.30
N CYS A 250 -4.94 -4.19 5.49
CA CYS A 250 -6.27 -3.73 5.12
C CYS A 250 -7.31 -4.18 6.16
N TRP A 251 -8.30 -3.33 6.41
CA TRP A 251 -9.52 -3.64 7.16
C TRP A 251 -10.68 -3.87 6.19
N ILE A 252 -11.22 -5.09 6.17
CA ILE A 252 -12.35 -5.45 5.31
C ILE A 252 -13.51 -5.92 6.18
N GLU A 253 -14.65 -5.23 6.09
CA GLU A 253 -15.79 -5.52 6.95
C GLU A 253 -17.13 -5.38 6.23
N ASN A 254 -18.01 -6.38 6.42
CA ASN A 254 -19.37 -6.33 5.93
C ASN A 254 -20.42 -6.44 7.05
N PRO A 255 -21.01 -5.32 7.51
CA PRO A 255 -21.96 -5.33 8.61
C PRO A 255 -23.39 -5.75 8.21
N GLU A 256 -23.73 -5.72 6.92
CA GLU A 256 -25.12 -5.66 6.44
C GLU A 256 -25.65 -6.94 5.75
N THR A 257 -24.87 -8.01 5.57
CA THR A 257 -25.31 -9.16 4.74
C THR A 257 -25.34 -10.54 5.43
N LEU A 258 -26.15 -11.41 4.80
CA LEU A 258 -26.43 -12.83 5.12
C LEU A 258 -26.25 -13.72 3.86
N GLU A 259 -25.56 -13.29 2.79
CA GLU A 259 -25.42 -14.07 1.55
C GLU A 259 -24.03 -13.91 0.87
N LEU A 260 -23.47 -15.04 0.39
CA LEU A 260 -22.50 -15.33 -0.71
C LEU A 260 -21.41 -14.31 -1.11
N GLU A 261 -20.67 -13.75 -0.14
CA GLU A 261 -19.74 -12.64 -0.40
C GLU A 261 -18.39 -12.80 0.31
N ASP A 262 -17.31 -12.93 -0.44
CA ASP A 262 -15.97 -13.06 0.14
C ASP A 262 -15.38 -11.69 0.51
N ALA A 263 -14.48 -11.68 1.50
CA ALA A 263 -13.71 -10.45 1.77
C ALA A 263 -12.58 -10.25 0.75
N ILE A 264 -11.69 -11.24 0.59
CA ILE A 264 -10.61 -11.19 -0.41
C ILE A 264 -10.66 -12.44 -1.28
N THR A 265 -10.74 -12.26 -2.60
CA THR A 265 -10.85 -13.36 -3.56
C THR A 265 -9.75 -13.32 -4.60
N CYS A 266 -9.03 -14.43 -4.77
CA CYS A 266 -8.13 -14.70 -5.89
C CYS A 266 -8.80 -15.72 -6.81
N HIS A 267 -9.35 -15.25 -7.94
CA HIS A 267 -10.15 -16.10 -8.82
C HIS A 267 -9.72 -15.98 -10.29
N ARG A 268 -10.06 -17.00 -11.07
CA ARG A 268 -9.92 -16.96 -12.53
C ARG A 268 -10.79 -15.85 -13.12
N ASP A 269 -10.42 -15.35 -14.29
CA ASP A 269 -11.27 -14.40 -14.99
C ASP A 269 -12.58 -15.06 -15.50
N GLU A 270 -13.46 -14.26 -16.10
CA GLU A 270 -14.74 -14.71 -16.65
C GLU A 270 -14.60 -15.72 -17.81
N PHE A 271 -13.40 -15.87 -18.37
CA PHE A 271 -13.07 -16.81 -19.44
C PHE A 271 -12.38 -18.08 -18.91
N GLY A 272 -12.14 -18.16 -17.59
CA GLY A 272 -11.50 -19.30 -16.95
C GLY A 272 -9.97 -19.25 -16.96
N ASN A 273 -9.36 -18.09 -17.19
CA ASN A 273 -7.92 -17.91 -17.16
C ASN A 273 -7.41 -17.70 -15.74
N ASP A 274 -6.35 -18.43 -15.40
CA ASP A 274 -5.76 -18.49 -14.06
C ASP A 274 -4.81 -17.31 -13.77
N LEU A 275 -4.69 -16.92 -12.50
CA LEU A 275 -3.68 -15.97 -12.01
C LEU A 275 -2.28 -16.56 -12.18
N LYS A 276 -1.26 -15.75 -12.46
CA LYS A 276 0.11 -16.27 -12.66
C LYS A 276 0.77 -16.62 -11.33
N GLY A 277 0.45 -15.89 -10.26
CA GLY A 277 0.95 -16.18 -8.91
C GLY A 277 1.67 -15.03 -8.24
N ASP A 278 2.56 -15.33 -7.29
CA ASP A 278 3.31 -14.33 -6.53
C ASP A 278 2.36 -13.39 -5.78
N ILE A 279 1.51 -13.96 -4.95
CA ILE A 279 0.42 -13.28 -4.24
C ILE A 279 0.71 -13.32 -2.74
N ILE A 280 0.72 -12.16 -2.10
CA ILE A 280 0.85 -12.01 -0.66
C ILE A 280 -0.40 -11.33 -0.13
N ILE A 281 -1.07 -11.98 0.82
CA ILE A 281 -2.18 -11.42 1.58
C ILE A 281 -1.76 -11.50 3.04
N ARG A 282 -1.37 -10.37 3.63
CA ARG A 282 -0.81 -10.36 4.99
C ARG A 282 -1.34 -9.27 5.90
N ASN A 283 -1.37 -9.55 7.21
CA ASN A 283 -1.72 -8.60 8.25
C ASN A 283 -3.08 -7.91 8.06
N ASN A 284 -4.00 -8.53 7.31
CA ASN A 284 -5.32 -7.96 7.08
C ASN A 284 -6.25 -8.33 8.24
N THR A 285 -7.15 -7.41 8.60
CA THR A 285 -8.27 -7.66 9.50
C THR A 285 -9.54 -7.84 8.68
N ILE A 286 -10.15 -9.01 8.75
CA ILE A 286 -11.38 -9.35 8.04
C ILE A 286 -12.48 -9.65 9.05
N LEU A 287 -13.59 -8.92 8.97
CA LEU A 287 -14.72 -9.07 9.88
C LEU A 287 -16.01 -9.31 9.12
N ARG A 288 -16.73 -10.37 9.48
CA ARG A 288 -18.11 -10.62 9.03
C ARG A 288 -18.25 -10.74 7.50
N SER A 289 -17.36 -11.46 6.82
CA SER A 289 -17.58 -11.79 5.40
C SER A 289 -18.80 -12.71 5.23
N GLY A 290 -19.56 -12.49 4.14
CA GLY A 290 -20.82 -13.20 3.87
C GLY A 290 -20.62 -14.65 3.38
N GLU A 291 -19.44 -14.98 2.87
CA GLU A 291 -18.97 -16.33 2.56
C GLU A 291 -17.58 -16.53 3.19
N ASP A 292 -16.50 -16.55 2.41
CA ASP A 292 -15.17 -16.85 2.92
C ASP A 292 -14.44 -15.56 3.32
N GLY A 293 -13.54 -15.65 4.30
CA GLY A 293 -12.65 -14.53 4.62
C GLY A 293 -11.68 -14.29 3.46
N ILE A 294 -10.90 -15.31 3.13
CA ILE A 294 -10.00 -15.33 1.98
C ILE A 294 -10.34 -16.54 1.12
N ASP A 295 -10.76 -16.33 -0.13
CA ASP A 295 -11.00 -17.36 -1.13
C ASP A 295 -9.89 -17.40 -2.19
N ILE A 296 -9.19 -18.54 -2.27
CA ILE A 296 -8.12 -18.80 -3.23
C ILE A 296 -8.54 -19.96 -4.15
N THR A 297 -8.94 -19.62 -5.38
CA THR A 297 -9.32 -20.59 -6.42
C THR A 297 -8.41 -20.56 -7.65
N SER A 298 -7.38 -19.71 -7.60
CA SER A 298 -6.51 -19.39 -8.73
C SER A 298 -5.16 -18.86 -8.26
N GLY A 299 -4.07 -19.22 -8.96
CA GLY A 299 -2.72 -18.69 -8.73
C GLY A 299 -1.71 -19.66 -8.15
N HIS A 300 -0.44 -19.27 -8.23
CA HIS A 300 0.69 -20.06 -7.74
C HIS A 300 1.54 -19.24 -6.79
N ASN A 301 2.35 -19.88 -5.95
CA ASN A 301 3.30 -19.18 -5.10
C ASN A 301 2.59 -18.12 -4.21
N ILE A 302 1.72 -18.59 -3.32
CA ILE A 302 0.80 -17.76 -2.53
C ILE A 302 1.21 -17.80 -1.06
N LEU A 303 1.30 -16.63 -0.43
CA LEU A 303 1.52 -16.46 1.00
C LEU A 303 0.31 -15.79 1.65
N LEU A 304 -0.29 -16.48 2.63
CA LEU A 304 -1.33 -15.95 3.52
C LEU A 304 -0.73 -15.85 4.92
N GLU A 305 -0.41 -14.64 5.38
CA GLU A 305 0.36 -14.43 6.62
C GLU A 305 -0.32 -13.48 7.60
N GLY A 306 -0.42 -13.85 8.89
CA GLY A 306 -0.74 -12.85 9.92
C GLY A 306 -2.14 -12.23 9.82
N ASN A 307 -3.05 -12.82 9.03
CA ASN A 307 -4.39 -12.28 8.87
C ASN A 307 -5.25 -12.65 10.08
N ASP A 308 -6.03 -11.69 10.59
CA ASP A 308 -7.04 -11.88 11.64
C ASP A 308 -8.42 -11.91 10.99
N ILE A 309 -9.01 -13.10 10.90
CA ILE A 309 -10.26 -13.35 10.19
C ILE A 309 -11.32 -13.79 11.19
N ARG A 310 -12.37 -12.98 11.34
CA ARG A 310 -13.41 -13.23 12.34
C ARG A 310 -14.79 -13.21 11.73
N TYR A 311 -15.62 -14.12 12.23
CA TYR A 311 -17.05 -14.16 11.96
C TYR A 311 -17.42 -14.29 10.48
N SER A 312 -16.52 -14.85 9.66
CA SER A 312 -16.87 -15.31 8.31
C SER A 312 -17.96 -16.38 8.40
N PHE A 313 -18.91 -16.32 7.48
CA PHE A 313 -20.08 -17.21 7.45
C PHE A 313 -19.77 -18.59 6.85
N SER A 314 -18.73 -18.70 6.01
CA SER A 314 -18.20 -19.95 5.47
C SER A 314 -16.81 -20.23 6.06
N ALA A 315 -15.73 -20.30 5.28
CA ALA A 315 -14.38 -20.51 5.77
C ALA A 315 -13.76 -19.19 6.25
N GLY A 316 -12.80 -19.26 7.17
CA GLY A 316 -11.85 -18.15 7.34
C GLY A 316 -10.93 -18.06 6.13
N ILE A 317 -10.33 -19.19 5.76
CA ILE A 317 -9.47 -19.34 4.57
C ILE A 317 -9.93 -20.55 3.77
N TYR A 318 -10.23 -20.34 2.50
CA TYR A 318 -10.68 -21.35 1.55
C TYR A 318 -9.66 -21.48 0.40
N ILE A 319 -8.96 -22.62 0.31
CA ILE A 319 -7.93 -22.85 -0.72
C ILE A 319 -8.32 -24.09 -1.51
N VAL A 320 -8.74 -23.91 -2.75
CA VAL A 320 -9.35 -24.97 -3.55
C VAL A 320 -8.98 -24.89 -5.04
N LYS A 321 -9.36 -25.93 -5.78
CA LYS A 321 -9.21 -26.11 -7.24
C LYS A 321 -7.78 -26.43 -7.71
N ASP A 322 -7.73 -27.26 -8.75
CA ASP A 322 -6.48 -27.81 -9.33
C ASP A 322 -5.51 -26.77 -9.93
N TRP A 323 -5.93 -25.51 -10.07
CA TRP A 323 -5.09 -24.43 -10.60
C TRP A 323 -4.30 -23.69 -9.52
N VAL A 324 -4.57 -23.98 -8.24
CA VAL A 324 -3.81 -23.44 -7.13
C VAL A 324 -2.65 -24.35 -6.79
N SER A 325 -1.46 -23.80 -6.58
CA SER A 325 -0.31 -24.60 -6.12
C SER A 325 0.71 -23.78 -5.35
N THR A 326 1.42 -24.44 -4.45
CA THR A 326 2.47 -23.82 -3.61
C THR A 326 1.89 -22.69 -2.76
N VAL A 327 1.26 -23.08 -1.65
CA VAL A 327 0.60 -22.14 -0.73
C VAL A 327 1.20 -22.29 0.66
N GLU A 328 1.62 -21.19 1.25
CA GLU A 328 1.96 -21.12 2.67
C GLU A 328 0.91 -20.29 3.41
N VAL A 329 0.32 -20.92 4.41
CA VAL A 329 -0.65 -20.30 5.32
C VAL A 329 0.05 -20.23 6.67
N ARG A 330 0.44 -19.04 7.11
CA ARG A 330 1.24 -18.91 8.33
C ARG A 330 0.74 -17.85 9.29
N SER A 331 0.79 -18.14 10.57
CA SER A 331 0.50 -17.17 11.64
C SER A 331 -0.86 -16.47 11.50
N ASN A 332 -1.85 -17.10 10.84
CA ASN A 332 -3.20 -16.54 10.75
C ASN A 332 -4.01 -16.88 12.00
N PHE A 333 -4.92 -15.99 12.38
CA PHE A 333 -5.90 -16.20 13.43
C PHE A 333 -7.30 -16.34 12.82
N LEU A 334 -7.86 -17.53 12.89
CA LEU A 334 -9.17 -17.85 12.32
C LEU A 334 -10.20 -18.03 13.43
N PHE A 335 -11.10 -17.06 13.54
CA PHE A 335 -12.22 -17.04 14.46
C PHE A 335 -13.55 -16.92 13.71
N SER A 336 -13.79 -17.82 12.77
CA SER A 336 -14.99 -17.80 11.94
C SER A 336 -16.19 -18.41 12.64
N ASN A 337 -17.39 -18.15 12.12
CA ASN A 337 -18.63 -18.77 12.58
C ASN A 337 -19.22 -19.57 11.42
N SER A 338 -18.44 -20.49 10.87
CA SER A 338 -18.82 -21.25 9.67
C SER A 338 -20.17 -21.94 9.85
N ILE A 339 -21.18 -21.56 9.07
CA ILE A 339 -22.49 -22.23 9.03
C ILE A 339 -22.70 -23.02 7.72
N SER A 340 -21.77 -22.91 6.78
CA SER A 340 -21.81 -23.60 5.49
C SER A 340 -21.55 -25.10 5.64
N GLN A 341 -22.42 -25.94 5.07
CA GLN A 341 -22.23 -27.39 5.06
C GLN A 341 -21.16 -27.75 4.02
N GLY A 342 -19.93 -27.91 4.49
CA GLY A 342 -18.85 -28.45 3.68
C GLY A 342 -17.55 -27.65 3.70
N ALA A 343 -17.48 -26.52 4.40
CA ALA A 343 -16.22 -25.81 4.64
C ALA A 343 -15.71 -26.07 6.07
N GLY A 344 -14.40 -25.97 6.25
CA GLY A 344 -13.78 -25.75 7.54
C GLY A 344 -13.28 -24.31 7.65
N ASP A 345 -13.06 -23.83 8.88
CA ASP A 345 -12.46 -22.52 9.13
C ASP A 345 -11.13 -22.35 8.37
N LEU A 346 -10.32 -23.41 8.28
CA LEU A 346 -9.25 -23.56 7.30
C LEU A 346 -9.57 -24.74 6.37
N THR A 347 -9.82 -24.43 5.10
CA THR A 347 -10.06 -25.43 4.05
C THR A 347 -8.89 -25.49 3.07
N ILE A 348 -8.38 -26.71 2.84
CA ILE A 348 -7.25 -27.01 1.95
C ILE A 348 -7.66 -28.17 1.03
N GLU A 349 -7.94 -27.88 -0.23
CA GLU A 349 -8.25 -28.88 -1.26
C GLU A 349 -7.26 -28.83 -2.44
N VAL A 350 -5.98 -28.64 -2.13
CA VAL A 350 -4.90 -28.52 -3.12
C VAL A 350 -3.60 -29.17 -2.60
N PRO A 351 -2.66 -29.56 -3.48
CA PRO A 351 -1.38 -30.13 -3.05
C PRO A 351 -0.36 -29.05 -2.67
N SER A 352 0.69 -29.48 -1.96
CA SER A 352 1.86 -28.68 -1.58
C SER A 352 1.50 -27.42 -0.78
N VAL A 353 0.71 -27.62 0.29
CA VAL A 353 0.34 -26.57 1.24
C VAL A 353 1.11 -26.70 2.54
N TRP A 354 1.63 -25.58 3.04
CA TRP A 354 2.30 -25.50 4.33
C TRP A 354 1.44 -24.62 5.24
N ALA A 355 0.61 -25.24 6.08
CA ALA A 355 -0.15 -24.54 7.11
C ALA A 355 0.62 -24.60 8.43
N VAL A 356 1.25 -23.48 8.80
CA VAL A 356 2.21 -23.44 9.90
C VAL A 356 1.94 -22.32 10.89
N ASN A 357 2.11 -22.56 12.19
CA ASN A 357 1.87 -21.55 13.23
C ASN A 357 0.47 -20.91 13.16
N ASN A 358 -0.59 -21.53 12.64
CA ASN A 358 -1.92 -20.91 12.60
C ASN A 358 -2.72 -21.22 13.87
N VAL A 359 -3.67 -20.35 14.18
CA VAL A 359 -4.69 -20.58 15.19
C VAL A 359 -6.05 -20.74 14.53
N VAL A 360 -6.74 -21.83 14.82
CA VAL A 360 -8.14 -22.05 14.42
C VAL A 360 -8.97 -22.21 15.69
N ALA A 361 -9.76 -21.18 16.00
CA ALA A 361 -10.44 -21.02 17.29
C ALA A 361 -11.93 -20.68 17.20
N GLY A 362 -12.39 -20.14 16.06
CA GLY A 362 -13.82 -20.00 15.76
C GLY A 362 -14.36 -21.29 15.16
N THR A 363 -15.68 -21.52 15.24
CA THR A 363 -16.37 -22.59 14.50
C THR A 363 -17.90 -22.48 14.51
N GLY A 364 -18.53 -23.03 13.46
CA GLY A 364 -19.87 -23.63 13.49
C GLY A 364 -20.02 -24.91 12.65
N HIS A 365 -18.98 -25.33 11.88
CA HIS A 365 -18.98 -26.53 11.04
C HIS A 365 -17.72 -27.42 11.18
N HIS A 366 -16.57 -27.17 10.55
CA HIS A 366 -15.33 -27.95 10.77
C HIS A 366 -14.18 -26.99 11.11
N CYS A 367 -13.16 -27.41 11.87
CA CYS A 367 -11.98 -26.55 12.04
C CYS A 367 -11.07 -26.67 10.83
N LEU A 368 -10.55 -27.88 10.59
CA LEU A 368 -9.75 -28.20 9.42
C LEU A 368 -10.58 -29.04 8.46
N HIS A 369 -10.59 -28.63 7.19
CA HIS A 369 -11.16 -29.41 6.10
C HIS A 369 -10.07 -29.64 5.04
N ILE A 370 -9.66 -30.89 4.83
CA ILE A 370 -8.52 -31.22 3.98
C ILE A 370 -8.90 -32.30 2.96
N GLY A 371 -8.63 -32.02 1.70
CA GLY A 371 -8.77 -32.97 0.59
C GLY A 371 -7.80 -32.70 -0.55
N TYR A 372 -7.81 -33.56 -1.57
CA TYR A 372 -7.03 -33.42 -2.81
C TYR A 372 -5.56 -33.02 -2.60
N THR A 373 -4.96 -33.53 -1.53
CA THR A 373 -3.72 -32.98 -1.00
C THR A 373 -2.57 -33.95 -1.22
N ASP A 374 -1.37 -33.43 -1.45
CA ASP A 374 -0.13 -34.21 -1.51
C ASP A 374 1.04 -33.33 -1.10
N ASN A 375 2.01 -33.88 -0.39
CA ASN A 375 3.11 -33.14 0.23
C ASN A 375 2.65 -31.93 1.09
N THR A 376 1.59 -32.11 1.86
CA THR A 376 1.00 -31.05 2.70
C THR A 376 1.45 -31.18 4.15
N LYS A 377 1.79 -30.04 4.75
CA LYS A 377 2.33 -29.94 6.12
C LYS A 377 1.41 -29.09 6.97
N ILE A 378 0.94 -29.65 8.08
CA ILE A 378 0.15 -28.97 9.12
C ILE A 378 1.02 -28.97 10.38
N TRP A 379 1.83 -27.93 10.57
CA TRP A 379 2.86 -27.90 11.62
C TRP A 379 2.72 -26.75 12.62
N ASN A 380 2.99 -27.01 13.90
CA ASN A 380 3.01 -25.97 14.94
C ASN A 380 1.72 -25.13 15.04
N ASN A 381 0.57 -25.67 14.63
CA ASN A 381 -0.72 -24.98 14.72
C ASN A 381 -1.39 -25.24 16.08
N VAL A 382 -2.33 -24.37 16.45
CA VAL A 382 -3.27 -24.60 17.55
C VAL A 382 -4.68 -24.66 16.98
N ILE A 383 -5.32 -25.83 17.09
CA ILE A 383 -6.70 -26.05 16.63
C ILE A 383 -7.54 -26.28 17.88
N ALA A 384 -8.18 -25.20 18.35
CA ALA A 384 -8.79 -25.13 19.66
C ALA A 384 -10.11 -24.33 19.61
N PRO A 385 -11.18 -24.92 19.05
CA PRO A 385 -12.46 -24.27 18.90
C PRO A 385 -13.07 -23.81 20.23
N THR A 386 -13.65 -22.62 20.22
CA THR A 386 -14.37 -22.03 21.37
C THR A 386 -15.88 -22.28 21.32
N ASN A 387 -16.41 -22.44 20.12
CA ASN A 387 -17.79 -22.80 19.85
C ASN A 387 -17.91 -24.29 19.49
N ARG A 388 -19.12 -24.84 19.60
CA ARG A 388 -19.41 -26.19 19.11
C ARG A 388 -19.09 -26.28 17.62
N THR A 389 -18.32 -27.30 17.26
CA THR A 389 -17.98 -27.62 15.87
C THR A 389 -18.37 -29.05 15.52
N GLY A 390 -18.44 -29.35 14.24
CA GLY A 390 -18.50 -30.70 13.67
C GLY A 390 -17.19 -31.44 13.91
N ASN A 391 -16.39 -31.64 12.88
CA ASN A 391 -15.07 -32.28 13.00
C ASN A 391 -14.01 -31.27 13.43
N LEU A 392 -13.10 -31.67 14.31
CA LEU A 392 -11.84 -30.93 14.44
C LEU A 392 -11.04 -31.04 13.14
N ILE A 393 -10.95 -32.26 12.59
CA ILE A 393 -10.31 -32.52 11.29
C ILE A 393 -11.23 -33.36 10.42
N TYR A 394 -11.65 -32.83 9.28
CA TYR A 394 -12.38 -33.56 8.25
C TYR A 394 -11.49 -33.81 7.05
N LEU A 395 -11.35 -35.09 6.68
CA LEU A 395 -10.50 -35.56 5.59
C LEU A 395 -11.38 -36.12 4.46
N ARG A 396 -11.10 -35.77 3.21
CA ARG A 396 -11.87 -36.31 2.09
C ARG A 396 -11.03 -36.40 0.83
N ASP A 397 -11.48 -37.22 -0.11
CA ASP A 397 -11.10 -37.21 -1.52
C ASP A 397 -9.59 -37.14 -1.78
N SER A 398 -8.95 -38.27 -2.10
CA SER A 398 -7.57 -38.32 -2.60
C SER A 398 -6.51 -37.68 -1.69
N ILE A 399 -6.26 -38.32 -0.55
CA ILE A 399 -5.20 -37.92 0.39
C ILE A 399 -3.86 -38.60 0.02
N GLY A 400 -2.93 -37.81 -0.52
CA GLY A 400 -1.50 -38.08 -0.67
C GLY A 400 -0.74 -37.86 0.63
N GLN A 401 0.54 -37.47 0.55
CA GLN A 401 1.36 -37.26 1.75
C GLN A 401 0.85 -36.08 2.57
N LEU A 402 0.40 -36.34 3.79
CA LEU A 402 -0.12 -35.34 4.73
C LEU A 402 0.54 -35.53 6.11
N GLU A 403 1.15 -34.48 6.66
CA GLU A 403 1.88 -34.55 7.93
C GLU A 403 1.35 -33.55 8.95
N PHE A 404 1.03 -34.04 10.15
CA PHE A 404 0.70 -33.25 11.33
C PHE A 404 1.82 -33.37 12.36
N LYS A 405 2.51 -32.26 12.66
CA LYS A 405 3.61 -32.24 13.64
C LYS A 405 3.61 -31.00 14.53
N ASN A 406 4.02 -31.17 15.79
CA ASN A 406 4.07 -30.10 16.78
C ASN A 406 2.76 -29.34 16.98
N ASN A 407 1.60 -29.88 16.61
CA ASN A 407 0.34 -29.16 16.78
C ASN A 407 -0.21 -29.36 18.20
N ILE A 408 -1.07 -28.43 18.63
CA ILE A 408 -1.97 -28.65 19.76
C ILE A 408 -3.40 -28.79 19.22
N PHE A 409 -4.05 -29.90 19.53
CA PHE A 409 -5.44 -30.16 19.18
C PHE A 409 -6.30 -30.20 20.45
N ASP A 410 -7.32 -29.35 20.52
CA ASP A 410 -8.30 -29.36 21.60
C ASP A 410 -9.68 -29.77 21.07
N PHE A 411 -10.07 -31.00 21.39
CA PHE A 411 -11.32 -31.62 20.96
C PHE A 411 -12.53 -31.22 21.82
N SER A 412 -12.35 -30.39 22.85
CA SER A 412 -13.39 -30.12 23.87
C SER A 412 -14.70 -29.58 23.31
N GLN A 413 -14.67 -28.90 22.15
CA GLN A 413 -15.86 -28.39 21.48
C GLN A 413 -16.23 -29.12 20.18
N ALA A 414 -15.49 -30.17 19.83
CA ALA A 414 -15.74 -30.93 18.61
C ALA A 414 -16.88 -31.96 18.79
N ASN A 415 -17.67 -32.17 17.75
CA ASN A 415 -18.62 -33.26 17.70
C ASN A 415 -17.93 -34.59 17.37
N GLN A 416 -16.88 -34.54 16.54
CA GLN A 416 -16.00 -35.67 16.18
C GLN A 416 -14.55 -35.21 16.16
N ASP A 417 -13.60 -36.06 16.57
CA ASP A 417 -12.19 -35.71 16.60
C ASP A 417 -11.65 -35.61 15.16
N ILE A 418 -11.62 -36.75 14.46
CA ILE A 418 -11.16 -36.87 13.08
C ILE A 418 -12.12 -37.79 12.32
N SER A 419 -12.52 -37.42 11.10
CA SER A 419 -13.33 -38.30 10.25
C SER A 419 -13.01 -38.17 8.75
N GLY A 420 -13.46 -39.18 7.99
CA GLY A 420 -13.39 -39.23 6.54
C GLY A 420 -12.29 -40.14 5.99
N ASP A 421 -11.65 -39.75 4.87
CA ASP A 421 -10.74 -40.61 4.08
C ASP A 421 -9.36 -40.79 4.75
N ILE A 422 -9.32 -41.63 5.76
CA ILE A 422 -8.11 -41.98 6.48
C ILE A 422 -7.27 -42.96 5.65
N THR A 423 -6.08 -42.54 5.26
CA THR A 423 -5.16 -43.35 4.44
C THR A 423 -3.81 -43.56 5.13
N PRO A 424 -3.02 -44.58 4.74
CA PRO A 424 -1.66 -44.77 5.25
C PRO A 424 -0.67 -43.64 4.91
N ASN A 425 -1.06 -42.67 4.08
CA ASN A 425 -0.21 -41.54 3.68
C ASN A 425 -0.25 -40.39 4.70
N ILE A 426 -1.13 -40.49 5.69
CA ILE A 426 -1.28 -39.50 6.75
C ILE A 426 -0.35 -39.86 7.90
N THR A 427 0.49 -38.92 8.30
CA THR A 427 1.38 -39.08 9.45
C THR A 427 1.05 -38.05 10.50
N PHE A 428 0.72 -38.52 11.70
CA PHE A 428 0.79 -37.71 12.91
C PHE A 428 2.08 -38.11 13.63
N ASP A 429 2.90 -37.12 13.99
CA ASP A 429 3.97 -37.33 14.98
C ASP A 429 4.19 -36.05 15.82
N TYR A 430 4.56 -36.17 17.10
CA TYR A 430 4.80 -35.04 18.01
C TYR A 430 3.62 -34.05 18.16
N ASN A 431 2.40 -34.50 18.46
CA ASN A 431 1.30 -33.56 18.74
C ASN A 431 0.79 -33.66 20.19
N CYS A 432 0.27 -32.53 20.70
CA CYS A 432 -0.33 -32.39 22.03
C CYS A 432 -1.87 -32.49 21.86
N TYR A 433 -2.51 -33.46 22.50
CA TYR A 433 -3.96 -33.66 22.41
C TYR A 433 -4.67 -33.35 23.72
N TYR A 434 -5.80 -32.64 23.65
CA TYR A 434 -6.61 -32.29 24.81
C TYR A 434 -8.11 -32.37 24.52
N GLY A 435 -8.91 -32.55 25.57
CA GLY A 435 -10.36 -32.59 25.46
C GLY A 435 -10.90 -33.90 24.87
N THR A 436 -12.23 -33.97 24.76
CA THR A 436 -12.94 -35.10 24.15
C THR A 436 -14.12 -34.56 23.33
N SER A 437 -14.33 -35.10 22.13
CA SER A 437 -15.55 -34.81 21.38
C SER A 437 -16.79 -35.51 21.94
N SER A 438 -17.97 -35.14 21.43
CA SER A 438 -19.26 -35.67 21.89
C SER A 438 -19.71 -36.99 21.24
N SER A 439 -18.98 -37.56 20.27
CA SER A 439 -19.29 -38.87 19.65
C SER A 439 -18.02 -39.68 19.33
N GLN A 440 -18.09 -41.02 19.42
CA GLN A 440 -16.92 -41.90 19.23
C GLN A 440 -16.46 -41.93 17.76
N ASP A 441 -15.14 -41.93 17.57
CA ASP A 441 -14.44 -41.87 16.29
C ASP A 441 -14.60 -43.11 15.41
N ILE A 442 -14.50 -42.92 14.08
CA ILE A 442 -14.29 -44.00 13.12
C ILE A 442 -12.91 -43.79 12.49
N HIS A 443 -11.87 -44.40 13.10
CA HIS A 443 -10.53 -44.46 12.52
C HIS A 443 -10.10 -45.91 12.32
N GLY A 444 -10.53 -46.55 11.24
CA GLY A 444 -10.33 -48.01 11.10
C GLY A 444 -10.93 -48.75 12.30
N ASN A 445 -10.52 -49.99 12.57
CA ASN A 445 -11.20 -50.86 13.55
C ASN A 445 -11.11 -50.41 15.03
N ASN A 446 -10.42 -49.31 15.37
CA ASN A 446 -10.33 -48.77 16.73
C ASN A 446 -10.68 -47.28 16.76
N SER A 447 -11.36 -46.82 17.80
CA SER A 447 -11.63 -45.38 18.01
C SER A 447 -10.47 -44.69 18.72
N PHE A 448 -10.22 -43.40 18.44
CA PHE A 448 -9.32 -42.53 19.23
C PHE A 448 -9.68 -42.59 20.73
N GLN A 449 -10.95 -42.79 21.03
CA GLN A 449 -11.46 -43.06 22.37
C GLN A 449 -10.95 -44.38 23.00
N GLU A 450 -10.82 -45.48 22.26
CA GLU A 450 -10.25 -46.75 22.77
C GLU A 450 -8.75 -46.66 23.01
N GLU A 451 -8.05 -45.89 22.18
CA GLU A 451 -6.62 -45.60 22.28
C GLU A 451 -6.28 -44.70 23.48
N ARG A 452 -7.08 -43.65 23.69
CA ARG A 452 -7.04 -42.82 24.91
C ARG A 452 -7.27 -43.66 26.18
N ASN A 453 -8.25 -44.56 26.15
CA ASN A 453 -8.56 -45.41 27.30
C ASN A 453 -7.49 -46.48 27.58
N SER A 454 -6.66 -46.80 26.59
CA SER A 454 -5.57 -47.78 26.71
C SER A 454 -4.18 -47.16 26.86
N ASN A 455 -4.06 -45.82 26.83
CA ASN A 455 -2.78 -45.09 26.71
C ASN A 455 -1.91 -45.56 25.53
N ALA A 456 -2.50 -46.21 24.53
CA ALA A 456 -1.82 -46.57 23.29
C ALA A 456 -2.04 -45.41 22.32
N LEU A 457 -1.02 -44.59 22.09
CA LEU A 457 -1.09 -43.52 21.10
C LEU A 457 -0.98 -44.12 19.69
N PHE A 458 -1.77 -43.59 18.76
CA PHE A 458 -1.65 -43.91 17.33
C PHE A 458 -0.38 -43.34 16.70
N GLU A 459 0.19 -42.29 17.30
CA GLU A 459 1.48 -41.72 16.89
C GLU A 459 2.62 -42.03 17.88
N PRO A 460 3.88 -42.11 17.42
CA PRO A 460 4.99 -42.55 18.27
C PRO A 460 5.40 -41.58 19.38
N ASN A 461 5.33 -40.26 19.13
CA ASN A 461 5.87 -39.24 20.04
C ASN A 461 4.82 -38.22 20.52
N GLY A 462 3.53 -38.49 20.32
CA GLY A 462 2.43 -37.66 20.83
C GLY A 462 2.16 -37.85 22.32
N PHE A 463 1.20 -37.10 22.85
CA PHE A 463 0.62 -37.38 24.17
C PHE A 463 -0.69 -36.63 24.42
N TRP A 464 -1.47 -37.14 25.37
CA TRP A 464 -2.69 -36.49 25.86
C TRP A 464 -2.39 -35.68 27.13
N ALA A 465 -2.56 -34.36 27.08
CA ALA A 465 -2.47 -33.50 28.25
C ALA A 465 -3.15 -32.14 28.03
N ASP A 466 -3.57 -31.49 29.11
CA ASP A 466 -4.03 -30.09 29.05
C ASP A 466 -2.87 -29.18 28.63
N PRO A 467 -2.99 -28.41 27.53
CA PRO A 467 -1.94 -27.50 27.09
C PRO A 467 -1.72 -26.34 28.07
N GLN A 468 -2.65 -26.08 28.99
CA GLN A 468 -2.54 -25.00 29.97
C GLN A 468 -2.32 -23.63 29.31
N PHE A 469 -3.20 -23.28 28.36
CA PHE A 469 -3.23 -21.94 27.79
C PHE A 469 -3.40 -20.88 28.87
N ILE A 470 -2.67 -19.76 28.79
CA ILE A 470 -2.68 -18.71 29.82
C ILE A 470 -4.04 -18.03 29.95
N ASN A 471 -4.87 -18.03 28.89
CA ASN A 471 -6.21 -17.46 28.92
C ASN A 471 -7.24 -18.44 28.34
N PRO A 472 -8.23 -18.91 29.14
CA PRO A 472 -9.23 -19.85 28.67
C PRO A 472 -10.25 -19.24 27.69
N ALA A 473 -10.28 -17.91 27.50
CA ALA A 473 -11.20 -17.24 26.59
C ALA A 473 -10.94 -17.61 25.12
N LYS A 474 -9.68 -17.80 24.72
CA LYS A 474 -9.28 -18.27 23.37
C LYS A 474 -9.82 -17.43 22.19
N THR A 475 -10.16 -16.17 22.43
CA THR A 475 -10.71 -15.24 21.42
C THR A 475 -9.66 -14.43 20.65
N GLU A 476 -8.38 -14.58 20.96
CA GLU A 476 -7.27 -13.84 20.36
C GLU A 476 -6.03 -14.74 20.35
N ALA A 477 -5.08 -14.52 19.44
CA ALA A 477 -3.89 -15.36 19.32
C ALA A 477 -3.09 -15.44 20.63
N ALA A 478 -2.90 -14.30 21.31
CA ALA A 478 -2.16 -14.20 22.58
C ALA A 478 -2.74 -15.10 23.69
N HIS A 479 -4.02 -15.50 23.60
CA HIS A 479 -4.62 -16.40 24.58
C HIS A 479 -4.06 -17.82 24.55
N PHE A 480 -3.38 -18.20 23.46
CA PHE A 480 -2.83 -19.53 23.25
C PHE A 480 -1.37 -19.68 23.70
N GLU A 481 -0.79 -18.66 24.35
CA GLU A 481 0.48 -18.85 25.04
C GLU A 481 0.35 -19.91 26.15
N LEU A 482 1.43 -20.66 26.37
CA LEU A 482 1.46 -21.76 27.34
C LEU A 482 1.90 -21.24 28.71
N ALA A 483 1.18 -21.64 29.76
CA ALA A 483 1.64 -21.43 31.13
C ALA A 483 2.95 -22.18 31.38
N SER A 484 3.79 -21.67 32.30
CA SER A 484 5.12 -22.26 32.61
C SER A 484 5.11 -23.73 33.06
N SER A 485 3.96 -24.24 33.51
CA SER A 485 3.78 -25.65 33.89
C SER A 485 3.29 -26.54 32.75
N SER A 486 3.11 -25.98 31.55
CA SER A 486 2.49 -26.68 30.43
C SER A 486 3.30 -27.90 30.03
N PRO A 487 2.63 -29.05 29.81
CA PRO A 487 3.28 -30.27 29.31
C PRO A 487 3.66 -30.17 27.82
N CYS A 488 3.17 -29.17 27.09
CA CYS A 488 3.51 -28.97 25.67
C CYS A 488 4.81 -28.14 25.48
N ILE A 489 5.51 -27.76 26.57
CA ILE A 489 6.80 -27.04 26.52
C ILE A 489 7.98 -28.02 26.31
N ASP A 490 8.95 -27.68 25.46
CA ASP A 490 10.21 -28.42 25.26
C ASP A 490 10.07 -29.90 24.81
N VAL A 491 8.97 -30.24 24.15
CA VAL A 491 8.65 -31.62 23.75
C VAL A 491 8.52 -31.84 22.26
N GLY A 492 8.44 -30.78 21.45
CA GLY A 492 8.33 -30.85 20.00
C GLY A 492 9.62 -31.30 19.29
N ILE A 493 9.52 -31.47 17.97
CA ILE A 493 10.64 -31.78 17.08
C ILE A 493 11.10 -30.52 16.34
N SER A 494 12.39 -30.44 16.01
CA SER A 494 12.87 -29.36 15.13
C SER A 494 12.28 -29.51 13.73
N LEU A 495 11.68 -28.44 13.24
CA LEU A 495 11.10 -28.29 11.91
C LEU A 495 11.80 -27.14 11.19
N PRO A 496 11.74 -27.04 9.85
CA PRO A 496 12.26 -25.89 9.09
C PRO A 496 11.38 -24.64 9.25
N LEU A 497 11.04 -24.32 10.50
CA LEU A 497 10.24 -23.18 10.95
C LEU A 497 11.10 -22.45 11.98
N PRO A 498 11.93 -21.47 11.58
CA PRO A 498 12.90 -20.84 12.47
C PRO A 498 12.25 -19.88 13.46
N ARG A 499 10.97 -19.50 13.27
CA ARG A 499 10.26 -18.52 14.08
C ARG A 499 8.87 -19.00 14.51
N ASP A 500 8.42 -18.56 15.68
CA ASP A 500 7.07 -18.75 16.22
C ASP A 500 6.07 -17.73 15.63
N TYR A 501 4.82 -17.75 16.09
CA TYR A 501 3.75 -16.83 15.64
C TYR A 501 4.10 -15.35 15.83
N ARG A 502 4.96 -15.00 16.80
CA ARG A 502 5.38 -13.62 17.14
C ARG A 502 6.68 -13.22 16.44
N GLY A 503 7.24 -14.12 15.63
CA GLY A 503 8.55 -13.94 15.03
C GLY A 503 9.73 -14.34 15.94
N VAL A 504 9.49 -14.91 17.12
CA VAL A 504 10.56 -15.33 18.04
C VAL A 504 11.29 -16.54 17.47
N GLN A 505 12.63 -16.54 17.55
CA GLN A 505 13.45 -17.67 17.09
C GLN A 505 13.12 -18.98 17.84
N ARG A 506 13.06 -20.10 17.12
CA ARG A 506 12.91 -21.44 17.72
C ARG A 506 14.24 -22.23 17.71
N PRO A 507 14.54 -23.06 18.72
CA PRO A 507 13.88 -23.11 20.02
C PRO A 507 14.44 -22.04 20.97
N GLN A 508 13.64 -21.61 21.95
CA GLN A 508 14.08 -20.84 23.11
C GLN A 508 14.54 -21.77 24.26
N GLY A 509 13.93 -22.96 24.36
CA GLY A 509 14.29 -24.00 25.31
C GLY A 509 15.22 -25.08 24.73
N LEU A 510 15.10 -26.29 25.27
CA LEU A 510 15.83 -27.47 24.81
C LEU A 510 15.31 -27.99 23.46
N LYS A 511 14.02 -27.82 23.19
CA LYS A 511 13.34 -28.25 21.97
C LYS A 511 12.26 -27.24 21.61
N TYR A 512 11.68 -27.41 20.42
CA TYR A 512 10.53 -26.60 20.01
C TYR A 512 9.36 -26.91 20.95
N GLU A 513 8.57 -25.90 21.31
CA GLU A 513 7.24 -26.14 21.89
C GLU A 513 6.27 -26.62 20.82
N MET A 514 5.30 -27.42 21.26
CA MET A 514 4.13 -27.71 20.42
C MET A 514 3.19 -26.49 20.45
N GLY A 515 2.55 -26.21 19.32
CA GLY A 515 1.70 -25.05 19.12
C GLY A 515 2.46 -23.83 18.61
N ILE A 516 1.82 -22.67 18.73
CA ILE A 516 2.19 -21.47 17.97
C ILE A 516 3.25 -20.58 18.62
N TYR A 517 3.57 -20.76 19.91
CA TYR A 517 4.47 -19.89 20.66
C TYR A 517 5.61 -20.66 21.34
N GLU A 518 6.76 -20.00 21.51
CA GLU A 518 7.84 -20.45 22.39
C GLU A 518 7.67 -19.86 23.81
N HIS A 519 7.93 -20.64 24.86
CA HIS A 519 7.82 -20.17 26.23
C HIS A 519 9.13 -19.52 26.72
N GLY A 520 9.05 -18.61 27.70
CA GLY A 520 10.24 -18.01 28.32
C GLY A 520 10.89 -16.88 27.53
N THR A 521 10.19 -16.30 26.56
CA THR A 521 10.66 -15.18 25.75
C THR A 521 10.72 -13.89 26.55
N VAL A 522 11.79 -13.09 26.34
CA VAL A 522 11.87 -11.73 26.90
C VAL A 522 10.84 -10.87 26.17
N ASN A 523 9.85 -10.36 26.90
CA ASN A 523 8.90 -9.40 26.37
C ASN A 523 9.56 -8.01 26.36
N CYS A 524 9.93 -7.54 25.18
CA CYS A 524 10.60 -6.27 24.95
C CYS A 524 9.67 -5.07 25.13
N ASN A 525 8.37 -5.24 24.82
CA ASN A 525 7.35 -4.24 25.11
C ASN A 525 6.03 -4.92 25.52
N PRO A 526 5.70 -4.94 26.84
CA PRO A 526 4.53 -5.64 27.34
C PRO A 526 3.19 -4.97 27.01
N ASP A 527 3.16 -3.70 26.64
CA ASP A 527 1.91 -3.01 26.28
C ASP A 527 1.38 -3.45 24.92
N ILE A 528 2.27 -3.90 24.03
CA ILE A 528 1.95 -4.36 22.67
C ILE A 528 2.46 -5.78 22.37
N HIS A 529 2.96 -6.51 23.38
CA HIS A 529 3.55 -7.84 23.28
C HIS A 529 4.62 -7.97 22.17
N SER A 530 5.64 -7.11 22.19
CA SER A 530 6.80 -7.22 21.29
C SER A 530 7.92 -8.06 21.90
N TYR A 531 8.64 -8.82 21.07
CA TYR A 531 9.71 -9.76 21.46
C TYR A 531 10.94 -9.58 20.55
N PRO A 532 12.09 -10.22 20.83
CA PRO A 532 13.22 -10.21 19.90
C PRO A 532 12.82 -10.64 18.48
N GLY A 533 13.12 -9.79 17.50
CA GLY A 533 12.74 -9.92 16.10
C GLY A 533 11.42 -9.26 15.73
N SER A 534 10.61 -8.79 16.69
CA SER A 534 9.45 -7.93 16.41
C SER A 534 9.92 -6.58 15.88
N SER A 535 9.13 -6.00 14.97
CA SER A 535 9.37 -4.63 14.52
C SER A 535 9.23 -3.66 15.68
N CYS A 536 9.99 -2.58 15.62
CA CYS A 536 9.96 -1.49 16.57
C CYS A 536 10.32 -0.19 15.84
N ASP A 537 10.46 0.90 16.59
CA ASP A 537 10.97 2.18 16.11
C ASP A 537 12.04 2.59 17.13
N ASP A 538 13.30 2.65 16.71
CA ASP A 538 14.42 3.01 17.59
C ASP A 538 14.56 4.52 17.77
N GLY A 539 13.72 5.30 17.07
CA GLY A 539 13.73 6.75 17.03
C GLY A 539 14.91 7.34 16.27
N ASP A 540 15.72 6.52 15.57
CA ASP A 540 16.77 6.97 14.68
C ASP A 540 16.23 7.00 13.22
N PRO A 541 15.91 8.19 12.68
CA PRO A 541 15.38 8.33 11.32
C PRO A 541 16.37 7.89 10.22
N THR A 542 17.65 7.68 10.57
CA THR A 542 18.66 7.23 9.61
C THR A 542 18.72 5.71 9.49
N THR A 543 17.95 4.98 10.29
CA THR A 543 17.82 3.53 10.23
C THR A 543 16.46 3.09 9.69
N ILE A 544 16.42 1.89 9.11
CA ILE A 544 15.22 1.28 8.55
C ILE A 544 15.09 -0.17 9.01
N ASN A 545 13.87 -0.68 8.99
CA ASN A 545 13.52 -2.05 9.39
C ASN A 545 13.92 -2.35 10.84
N ASP A 546 13.56 -1.46 11.77
CA ASP A 546 13.96 -1.59 13.17
C ASP A 546 13.31 -2.80 13.80
N VAL A 547 14.12 -3.59 14.49
CA VAL A 547 13.70 -4.80 15.17
C VAL A 547 14.33 -4.87 16.55
N TYR A 548 13.59 -5.43 17.50
CA TYR A 548 14.18 -5.73 18.81
C TYR A 548 15.25 -6.81 18.66
N ASP A 549 16.44 -6.58 19.19
CA ASP A 549 17.48 -7.60 19.28
C ASP A 549 17.18 -8.63 20.41
N ALA A 550 18.09 -9.59 20.60
CA ALA A 550 17.96 -10.61 21.64
C ALA A 550 17.92 -10.05 23.08
N ASP A 551 18.42 -8.84 23.28
CA ASP A 551 18.47 -8.13 24.55
C ASP A 551 17.40 -7.02 24.66
N CYS A 552 16.43 -7.00 23.73
CA CYS A 552 15.35 -6.02 23.64
C CYS A 552 15.78 -4.57 23.39
N HIS A 553 16.93 -4.36 22.75
CA HIS A 553 17.24 -3.07 22.17
C HIS A 553 16.56 -2.98 20.80
N CYS A 554 15.74 -1.95 20.60
CA CYS A 554 15.27 -1.62 19.28
C CYS A 554 16.44 -1.02 18.48
N ALA A 555 16.71 -1.59 17.31
CA ALA A 555 17.72 -1.06 16.40
C ALA A 555 17.36 -1.39 14.94
N GLY A 556 17.57 -0.45 14.03
CA GLY A 556 17.44 -0.67 12.61
C GLY A 556 18.73 -0.96 11.85
N THR A 557 18.56 -1.21 10.56
CA THR A 557 19.66 -1.32 9.60
C THR A 557 19.97 0.05 8.99
N PRO A 558 21.24 0.37 8.69
CA PRO A 558 21.62 1.60 8.00
C PRO A 558 20.74 1.93 6.78
N GLY A 559 19.96 3.00 6.88
CA GLY A 559 19.17 3.56 5.79
C GLY A 559 20.00 4.44 4.84
N PRO A 560 19.35 5.08 3.85
CA PRO A 560 20.02 5.96 2.87
C PRO A 560 20.76 7.14 3.52
N CYS A 561 20.22 7.68 4.62
CA CYS A 561 20.81 8.80 5.35
C CYS A 561 21.75 8.37 6.48
N TYR A 562 22.04 7.07 6.63
CA TYR A 562 22.92 6.56 7.67
C TYR A 562 24.34 7.11 7.54
N GLY A 563 24.79 7.81 8.58
CA GLY A 563 26.08 8.50 8.62
C GLY A 563 26.10 9.88 7.93
N VAL A 564 24.99 10.27 7.32
CA VAL A 564 24.77 11.62 6.77
C VAL A 564 23.93 12.45 7.75
N GLY A 565 22.84 11.88 8.27
CA GLY A 565 21.85 12.55 9.13
C GLY A 565 20.53 12.78 8.40
N ASP A 566 19.45 12.88 9.17
CA ASP A 566 18.09 13.30 8.79
C ASP A 566 17.43 13.72 10.11
N ALA A 567 17.65 14.95 10.57
CA ALA A 567 17.36 15.31 11.97
C ALA A 567 15.87 15.61 12.25
N ASP A 568 15.06 15.83 11.22
CA ASP A 568 13.61 16.02 11.36
C ASP A 568 12.75 14.85 10.84
N GLY A 569 13.36 13.86 10.20
CA GLY A 569 12.74 12.58 9.84
C GLY A 569 11.81 12.67 8.63
N ASP A 570 12.02 13.63 7.73
CA ASP A 570 11.21 13.82 6.54
C ASP A 570 11.63 12.92 5.36
N GLY A 571 12.74 12.21 5.50
CA GLY A 571 13.31 11.29 4.50
C GLY A 571 14.30 11.94 3.53
N VAL A 572 14.66 13.21 3.73
CA VAL A 572 15.68 13.95 2.99
C VAL A 572 16.96 13.99 3.84
N CYS A 573 18.08 13.51 3.30
CA CYS A 573 19.31 13.44 4.09
C CYS A 573 19.89 14.85 4.35
N ALA A 574 20.50 15.05 5.51
CA ALA A 574 21.09 16.30 5.97
C ALA A 574 22.10 16.97 5.01
N ASP A 575 22.69 16.23 4.06
CA ASP A 575 23.60 16.78 3.05
C ASP A 575 22.89 17.36 1.82
N VAL A 576 21.61 17.05 1.66
CA VAL A 576 20.71 17.57 0.63
C VAL A 576 19.56 18.39 1.20
N ASP A 577 19.40 18.39 2.52
CA ASP A 577 18.47 19.24 3.25
C ASP A 577 19.14 20.54 3.74
N CYS A 578 18.63 21.67 3.29
CA CYS A 578 19.11 22.97 3.72
C CYS A 578 18.57 23.42 5.09
N ASP A 579 17.54 22.77 5.65
CA ASP A 579 17.12 22.93 7.05
C ASP A 579 16.66 21.59 7.65
N ASP A 580 17.64 20.74 7.93
CA ASP A 580 17.55 19.40 8.55
C ASP A 580 16.91 19.36 9.97
N ASN A 581 16.20 20.41 10.39
CA ASN A 581 15.48 20.45 11.67
C ASN A 581 14.00 20.87 11.51
N ASP A 582 13.50 21.02 10.29
CA ASP A 582 12.11 21.36 9.99
C ASP A 582 11.56 20.53 8.83
N ALA A 583 10.90 19.41 9.16
CA ALA A 583 10.31 18.45 8.23
C ALA A 583 9.24 19.02 7.27
N SER A 584 8.84 20.28 7.45
CA SER A 584 7.94 20.99 6.54
C SER A 584 8.66 21.75 5.42
N ILE A 585 9.99 21.72 5.42
CA ILE A 585 10.86 22.55 4.60
C ILE A 585 11.88 21.68 3.86
N HIS A 586 11.50 21.20 2.67
CA HIS A 586 12.45 20.60 1.74
C HIS A 586 13.08 21.70 0.89
N TYR A 587 14.25 22.22 1.28
CA TYR A 587 14.97 23.21 0.49
C TYR A 587 16.13 22.54 -0.25
N GLN A 588 15.93 22.18 -1.51
CA GLN A 588 17.02 21.76 -2.40
C GLN A 588 17.49 22.92 -3.28
N PRO A 589 18.78 22.95 -3.68
CA PRO A 589 19.25 23.92 -4.67
C PRO A 589 18.39 23.91 -5.95
N GLY A 590 17.72 25.03 -6.23
CA GLY A 590 16.76 25.19 -7.31
C GLY A 590 15.31 25.38 -6.87
N ASP A 591 14.97 25.06 -5.62
CA ASP A 591 13.62 25.27 -5.08
C ASP A 591 13.29 26.75 -4.91
N SER A 592 12.03 27.11 -5.12
CA SER A 592 11.57 28.47 -4.92
C SER A 592 11.57 28.84 -3.44
N CYS A 593 12.11 30.00 -3.12
CA CYS A 593 12.13 30.56 -1.78
C CYS A 593 11.80 32.06 -1.83
N ASP A 594 11.86 32.77 -0.70
CA ASP A 594 11.77 34.23 -0.65
C ASP A 594 13.01 34.75 0.11
N ASP A 595 13.88 35.50 -0.57
CA ASP A 595 15.11 36.03 0.04
C ASP A 595 14.87 37.31 0.85
N GLY A 596 13.60 37.75 0.92
CA GLY A 596 13.15 38.95 1.61
C GLY A 596 13.60 40.25 0.96
N ASN A 597 14.26 40.20 -0.21
CA ASN A 597 14.73 41.38 -0.92
C ASN A 597 13.74 41.77 -2.02
N PRO A 598 13.05 42.90 -1.89
CA PRO A 598 12.02 43.30 -2.86
C PRO A 598 12.56 43.69 -4.24
N ASN A 599 13.88 43.72 -4.44
CA ASN A 599 14.51 44.07 -5.72
C ASN A 599 14.91 42.85 -6.56
N THR A 600 14.80 41.66 -5.97
CA THR A 600 15.04 40.37 -6.60
C THR A 600 13.70 39.71 -6.95
N ALA A 601 13.72 38.87 -7.98
CA ALA A 601 12.58 38.08 -8.41
C ALA A 601 13.08 36.70 -8.86
N ASN A 602 12.19 35.71 -8.88
CA ASN A 602 12.56 34.30 -9.12
C ASN A 602 13.59 33.79 -8.10
N ASP A 603 13.34 34.05 -6.83
CA ASP A 603 14.18 33.63 -5.71
C ASP A 603 14.25 32.11 -5.65
N ILE A 604 15.47 31.58 -5.71
CA ILE A 604 15.73 30.15 -5.62
C ILE A 604 16.80 29.87 -4.56
N ILE A 605 16.67 28.70 -3.92
CA ILE A 605 17.70 28.17 -3.04
C ILE A 605 18.95 27.90 -3.87
N GLN A 606 20.07 28.46 -3.45
CA GLN A 606 21.36 28.30 -4.12
C GLN A 606 22.07 27.04 -3.61
N ASN A 607 23.15 26.63 -4.29
CA ASN A 607 23.99 25.48 -3.86
C ASN A 607 24.62 25.63 -2.46
N ASN A 608 24.50 26.79 -1.83
CA ASN A 608 24.98 27.08 -0.48
C ASN A 608 23.82 27.27 0.53
N CYS A 609 22.61 26.79 0.19
CA CYS A 609 21.42 26.87 1.01
C CYS A 609 20.94 28.29 1.35
N ASN A 610 21.46 29.32 0.66
CA ASN A 610 20.89 30.67 0.75
C ASN A 610 19.81 30.84 -0.29
N CYS A 611 18.72 31.48 0.10
CA CYS A 611 17.75 32.00 -0.85
C CYS A 611 18.32 33.25 -1.53
N ALA A 612 18.27 33.32 -2.87
CA ALA A 612 18.62 34.51 -3.63
C ALA A 612 17.88 34.57 -4.97
N GLY A 613 17.40 35.75 -5.37
CA GLY A 613 16.78 35.97 -6.68
C GLY A 613 17.58 36.81 -7.69
N ASP A 614 17.00 36.95 -8.87
CA ASP A 614 17.54 37.74 -9.99
C ASP A 614 17.14 39.21 -9.87
N TYR A 615 18.10 40.13 -10.04
CA TYR A 615 17.83 41.56 -10.05
C TYR A 615 16.96 41.97 -11.26
N SER A 616 15.78 42.52 -10.99
CA SER A 616 15.00 43.22 -12.02
C SER A 616 15.56 44.63 -12.23
N ALA A 617 16.03 44.95 -13.43
CA ALA A 617 16.62 46.26 -13.70
C ALA A 617 15.55 47.37 -13.62
N PRO A 618 15.81 48.50 -12.92
CA PRO A 618 14.84 49.59 -12.81
C PRO A 618 14.59 50.26 -14.17
N ILE A 619 13.32 50.46 -14.51
CA ILE A 619 12.90 51.19 -15.71
C ILE A 619 12.87 52.69 -15.38
N THR A 620 13.76 53.48 -15.99
CA THR A 620 13.71 54.95 -15.91
C THR A 620 12.97 55.52 -17.11
N ILE A 621 11.92 56.32 -16.89
CA ILE A 621 11.16 57.01 -17.94
C ILE A 621 11.33 58.52 -17.77
N CYS A 622 11.78 59.21 -18.83
CA CYS A 622 11.81 60.67 -18.89
C CYS A 622 10.57 61.18 -19.66
N SER A 623 9.67 61.90 -18.98
CA SER A 623 8.51 62.56 -19.60
C SER A 623 8.56 64.07 -19.41
N ARG A 624 8.20 64.83 -20.47
CA ARG A 624 8.22 66.29 -20.48
C ARG A 624 6.81 66.86 -20.37
N ILE A 625 6.62 67.90 -19.57
CA ILE A 625 5.42 68.74 -19.57
C ILE A 625 5.43 69.58 -20.86
N ASN A 626 4.47 69.33 -21.75
CA ASN A 626 4.55 69.78 -23.15
C ASN A 626 3.62 70.95 -23.50
N SER A 627 2.76 71.38 -22.57
CA SER A 627 1.85 72.51 -22.71
C SER A 627 1.81 73.29 -21.40
N SER A 628 1.63 74.61 -21.46
CA SER A 628 1.44 75.44 -20.26
C SER A 628 0.18 75.09 -19.47
N SER A 629 -0.74 74.35 -20.09
CA SER A 629 -1.95 73.83 -19.43
C SER A 629 -1.74 72.48 -18.74
N ASP A 630 -0.56 71.87 -18.91
CA ASP A 630 -0.19 70.62 -18.26
C ASP A 630 0.53 70.86 -16.92
N ASP A 631 0.69 72.13 -16.54
CA ASP A 631 1.00 72.59 -15.20
C ASP A 631 -0.04 73.61 -14.72
N ALA A 632 -0.25 73.66 -13.42
CA ALA A 632 -1.28 74.44 -12.78
C ALA A 632 -0.76 75.03 -11.48
N GLU A 633 -0.98 76.33 -11.29
CA GLU A 633 -0.64 77.03 -10.05
C GLU A 633 -1.93 77.53 -9.39
N GLU A 634 -2.29 76.92 -8.26
CA GLU A 634 -3.41 77.36 -7.44
C GLU A 634 -2.92 78.23 -6.29
N ARG A 635 -3.40 79.47 -6.26
CA ARG A 635 -3.14 80.41 -5.16
C ARG A 635 -3.93 80.02 -3.91
N ALA A 636 -3.50 80.49 -2.74
CA ALA A 636 -4.25 80.34 -1.49
C ALA A 636 -5.70 80.88 -1.54
N SER A 637 -6.04 81.75 -2.51
CA SER A 637 -7.41 82.22 -2.77
C SER A 637 -8.30 81.21 -3.52
N GLY A 638 -7.78 80.05 -3.93
CA GLY A 638 -8.46 79.04 -4.75
C GLY A 638 -8.53 79.37 -6.24
N THR A 639 -7.74 80.33 -6.71
CA THR A 639 -7.67 80.69 -8.15
C THR A 639 -6.57 79.89 -8.81
N VAL A 640 -6.92 79.15 -9.88
CA VAL A 640 -5.99 78.30 -10.63
C VAL A 640 -5.53 79.02 -11.91
N ASN A 641 -4.23 79.11 -12.11
CA ASN A 641 -3.59 79.59 -13.33
C ASN A 641 -3.03 78.39 -14.11
N LEU A 642 -3.44 78.25 -15.38
CA LEU A 642 -3.02 77.17 -16.29
C LEU A 642 -2.20 77.69 -17.47
N THR A 643 -1.66 78.90 -17.35
CA THR A 643 -0.90 79.56 -18.42
C THR A 643 0.25 80.39 -17.86
N SER A 644 0.77 80.01 -16.69
CA SER A 644 1.95 80.66 -16.13
C SER A 644 3.16 80.45 -17.05
N SER A 645 4.08 81.42 -17.08
CA SER A 645 5.29 81.33 -17.92
C SER A 645 6.47 80.71 -17.19
N ASP A 646 6.35 80.60 -15.88
CA ASP A 646 7.26 80.08 -14.89
C ASP A 646 6.49 79.11 -13.98
N LEU A 647 7.25 78.33 -13.20
CA LEU A 647 6.73 77.32 -12.31
C LEU A 647 7.53 77.37 -11.01
N GLU A 648 6.99 78.05 -10.01
CA GLU A 648 7.62 78.17 -8.70
C GLU A 648 7.16 77.02 -7.81
N MET A 649 8.10 76.18 -7.37
CA MET A 649 7.76 75.07 -6.50
C MET A 649 7.37 75.59 -5.10
N ALA A 650 6.10 75.44 -4.75
CA ALA A 650 5.48 75.73 -3.45
C ALA A 650 5.32 77.20 -3.02
N ASN A 651 6.25 78.11 -3.32
CA ASN A 651 6.12 79.52 -2.95
C ASN A 651 6.57 80.44 -4.09
N ASP A 652 5.64 81.28 -4.56
CA ASP A 652 5.94 82.39 -5.48
C ASP A 652 6.21 83.64 -4.63
N PRO A 653 7.40 84.26 -4.72
CA PRO A 653 7.73 85.47 -3.96
C PRO A 653 6.76 86.64 -4.16
N SER A 654 6.03 86.65 -5.28
CA SER A 654 5.07 87.67 -5.66
C SER A 654 3.61 87.33 -5.31
N GLN A 655 3.31 86.06 -5.01
CA GLN A 655 1.93 85.58 -4.84
C GLN A 655 1.69 84.73 -3.58
N GLY A 656 2.75 84.36 -2.86
CA GLY A 656 2.70 83.56 -1.63
C GLY A 656 2.73 82.06 -1.90
N ASP A 657 2.31 81.28 -0.89
CA ASP A 657 2.24 79.83 -1.00
C ASP A 657 1.22 79.39 -2.06
N GLN A 658 1.58 78.38 -2.83
CA GLN A 658 0.76 77.84 -3.90
C GLN A 658 0.78 76.33 -3.95
N ILE A 659 -0.30 75.76 -4.48
CA ILE A 659 -0.39 74.33 -4.80
C ILE A 659 -0.07 74.19 -6.28
N VAL A 660 0.95 73.39 -6.58
CA VAL A 660 1.39 73.11 -7.94
C VAL A 660 0.86 71.76 -8.39
N GLY A 661 0.13 71.73 -9.49
CA GLY A 661 -0.30 70.51 -10.18
C GLY A 661 0.51 70.29 -11.44
N LEU A 662 1.08 69.09 -11.61
CA LEU A 662 1.78 68.70 -12.83
C LEU A 662 1.06 67.52 -13.47
N ARG A 663 0.87 67.57 -14.79
CA ARG A 663 0.17 66.56 -15.57
C ARG A 663 1.10 65.99 -16.64
N PHE A 664 1.40 64.70 -16.52
CA PHE A 664 2.16 63.95 -17.53
C PHE A 664 1.22 63.16 -18.43
N ASN A 665 0.85 63.74 -19.59
CA ASN A 665 -0.03 63.05 -20.54
C ASN A 665 0.65 61.83 -21.17
N GLY A 666 -0.04 60.68 -21.18
CA GLY A 666 0.43 59.46 -21.84
C GLY A 666 1.41 58.59 -21.02
N LEU A 667 1.63 58.88 -19.74
CA LEU A 667 2.43 58.04 -18.84
C LEU A 667 1.54 56.95 -18.21
N ASN A 668 1.65 55.70 -18.68
CA ASN A 668 0.96 54.56 -18.08
C ASN A 668 1.78 54.02 -16.89
N ILE A 669 1.31 54.26 -15.66
CA ILE A 669 1.92 53.73 -14.43
C ILE A 669 1.19 52.43 -14.05
N PRO A 670 1.87 51.27 -13.95
CA PRO A 670 1.26 50.02 -13.52
C PRO A 670 0.65 50.12 -12.11
N GLN A 671 -0.45 49.41 -11.89
CA GLN A 671 -1.12 49.37 -10.59
C GLN A 671 -0.20 48.69 -9.56
N GLY A 672 0.14 49.41 -8.48
CA GLY A 672 1.05 48.92 -7.44
C GLY A 672 2.50 49.39 -7.55
N ALA A 673 2.84 50.21 -8.56
CA ALA A 673 4.11 50.92 -8.55
C ALA A 673 4.16 51.88 -7.34
N THR A 674 5.20 51.76 -6.51
CA THR A 674 5.44 52.59 -5.32
C THR A 674 6.64 53.49 -5.50
#